data_AF-A0AAD7JK91-F1
#
_entry.id   AF-A0AAD7JK91-F1
#
_cell.length_a   1.000
_cell.length_b   1.000
_cell.length_c   1.000
_cell.angle_alpha   90.00
_cell.angle_beta   90.00
_cell.angle_gamma   90.00
#
_symmetry.space_group_name_H-M   'P 1'
#
loop_
_entity.id
_entity.type
_entity.pdbx_description
1 polymer ?
#
loop_
_entity_poly.entity_id
_entity_poly.type
_entity_poly.pdbx_seq_one_letter_code
_entity_poly.pdbx_strand_id
1 'polypeptide(L)'
;MWLPFWGRHSASRRTWAPLLLFASSSAREWLRDGRGPSAPRFILLTDLAQAVVPFVFYLLAKKTSLGNHDSRYALLERGKGEGTHAPATENSAGEGIIPTRSRRFYLLGGLIGLLFAIQAFADEESAKIKNLTELHVMLPVCSLVLLVYLRLAFGRPVVENLWASLALQFCGLYMAKSTVSARFSQTLIPTVTIFAVASSLAFIIIYYVLRRLERSSVNLAKFALVVFLAKFAIASMIVLTAGFSSTGMVKTGGLDLPGALLFVSECCKSICLLITLDGHDVILVSVLLSFSNVFWLATSALLAHLSSFGVLGGCAIAAAGSYLYVQQVPSDDKVAEESFKPRRFFGLTSLLLLVGFVSSVYRPRQQNEPPPSVSQLLRFEALHPSCHPRKTPASLRPLWESEYHEFDNVLLIVFFSHARYDVNLDFYKEVYSKYFPNMVFLGPQNRQDAGFNHSFDVVVNSYYSDEDMSVWKMAGRMAHHMLYQAMVENDCGYDGYLWAPFDTFLNVPRLQQFDKSRFWYHSPWGEFVPNTASTLHAPVASISPDPYPENPEDVHKYEWWWGSKEYGLSVCMPVFEKIPQRLRDRLAEFNDGKMRLVGGSSDTVYIPGKHAKAFRETLGMFLETTCFLEIATPTSLHLVAPRDEPILFLDHWWIWQEPLSVEFVRNQWAKDTEVDTFHTFHWGDPGADGVWRAHEGVRENVRKVLAESAARQGIDWK
;
A
#
# COMPACT_ATOMS: atom_id res chain seq x y z
N MET A 1 -13.57 31.73 -4.16
CA MET A 1 -14.31 32.53 -3.15
C MET A 1 -13.52 32.92 -1.88
N TRP A 2 -12.41 32.26 -1.50
CA TRP A 2 -11.77 32.47 -0.18
C TRP A 2 -10.47 33.31 -0.15
N LEU A 3 -9.95 33.75 -1.29
CA LEU A 3 -8.71 34.55 -1.37
C LEU A 3 -8.78 36.01 -0.84
N PRO A 4 -9.94 36.72 -0.73
CA PRO A 4 -9.92 38.11 -0.28
C PRO A 4 -9.63 38.31 1.21
N PHE A 5 -9.78 37.28 2.06
CA PHE A 5 -9.67 37.43 3.52
C PHE A 5 -8.23 37.37 4.07
N TRP A 6 -7.26 36.94 3.26
CA TRP A 6 -5.85 36.77 3.67
C TRP A 6 -4.93 37.97 3.35
N GLY A 7 -5.51 39.07 2.87
CA GLY A 7 -4.77 40.17 2.24
C GLY A 7 -4.07 41.19 3.16
N ARG A 8 -4.22 41.17 4.50
CA ARG A 8 -3.81 42.33 5.33
C ARG A 8 -2.79 42.13 6.46
N HIS A 9 -2.21 40.95 6.68
CA HIS A 9 -1.23 40.78 7.78
C HIS A 9 0.06 40.08 7.34
N SER A 10 1.19 40.81 7.47
CA SER A 10 2.54 40.36 7.08
C SER A 10 3.21 39.45 8.12
N ALA A 11 2.82 39.54 9.39
CA ALA A 11 3.42 38.77 10.49
C ALA A 11 3.03 37.28 10.48
N SER A 12 1.84 36.91 10.00
CA SER A 12 1.42 35.50 9.88
C SER A 12 2.08 34.79 8.69
N ARG A 13 2.45 35.51 7.61
CA ARG A 13 3.07 34.87 6.44
C ARG A 13 4.41 34.21 6.75
N ARG A 14 5.19 34.74 7.70
CA ARG A 14 6.54 34.21 8.02
C ARG A 14 6.50 32.93 8.85
N THR A 15 5.51 32.75 9.73
CA THR A 15 5.38 31.55 10.58
C THR A 15 4.72 30.38 9.86
N TRP A 16 3.82 30.64 8.91
CA TRP A 16 3.05 29.59 8.24
C TRP A 16 3.64 29.12 6.90
N ALA A 17 4.46 29.94 6.24
CA ALA A 17 5.11 29.57 4.98
C ALA A 17 5.99 28.31 5.09
N PRO A 18 6.80 28.09 6.15
CA PRO A 18 7.62 26.88 6.25
C PRO A 18 6.79 25.60 6.40
N LEU A 19 5.68 25.65 7.15
CA LEU A 19 4.75 24.53 7.35
C LEU A 19 3.97 24.17 6.08
N LEU A 20 3.49 25.18 5.35
CA LEU A 20 2.83 24.98 4.05
C LEU A 20 3.81 24.53 2.97
N LEU A 21 5.06 25.02 3.00
CA LEU A 21 6.12 24.58 2.11
C LEU A 21 6.52 23.13 2.39
N PHE A 22 6.65 22.74 3.66
CA PHE A 22 6.89 21.35 4.08
C PHE A 22 5.74 20.43 3.64
N ALA A 23 4.48 20.81 3.86
CA ALA A 23 3.33 20.06 3.37
C ALA A 23 3.34 19.96 1.82
N SER A 24 3.72 21.04 1.12
CA SER A 24 3.81 21.05 -0.35
C SER A 24 5.01 20.27 -0.91
N SER A 25 6.11 20.18 -0.17
CA SER A 25 7.32 19.45 -0.59
C SER A 25 7.13 17.96 -0.35
N SER A 26 6.55 17.59 0.80
CA SER A 26 6.15 16.21 1.08
C SER A 26 5.05 15.73 0.13
N ALA A 27 4.11 16.60 -0.27
CA ALA A 27 3.13 16.29 -1.32
C ALA A 27 3.76 16.20 -2.73
N ARG A 28 4.84 16.93 -3.01
CA ARG A 28 5.55 16.82 -4.30
C ARG A 28 6.47 15.60 -4.39
N GLU A 29 7.18 15.24 -3.32
CA GLU A 29 7.88 13.95 -3.20
C GLU A 29 6.89 12.78 -3.32
N TRP A 30 5.72 12.91 -2.69
CA TRP A 30 4.61 11.95 -2.78
C TRP A 30 4.13 11.68 -4.22
N LEU A 31 4.05 12.72 -5.07
CA LEU A 31 3.67 12.58 -6.48
C LEU A 31 4.76 11.97 -7.37
N ARG A 32 6.03 12.14 -6.99
CA ARG A 32 7.18 11.74 -7.82
C ARG A 32 7.55 10.26 -7.68
N ASP A 33 7.37 9.68 -6.49
CA ASP A 33 7.92 8.35 -6.19
C ASP A 33 6.89 7.21 -6.23
N GLY A 34 5.59 7.48 -6.38
CA GLY A 34 4.53 6.46 -6.48
C GLY A 34 4.38 5.54 -5.24
N ARG A 35 5.25 5.67 -4.25
CA ARG A 35 5.20 5.02 -2.95
C ARG A 35 4.40 5.92 -2.02
N GLY A 36 3.22 5.46 -1.59
CA GLY A 36 2.41 6.19 -0.61
C GLY A 36 3.23 6.52 0.64
N PRO A 37 2.85 7.56 1.42
CA PRO A 37 3.53 7.85 2.66
C PRO A 37 3.53 6.61 3.56
N SER A 38 4.63 6.41 4.31
CA SER A 38 4.52 5.56 5.50
C SER A 38 3.37 6.09 6.36
N ALA A 39 2.55 5.20 6.92
CA ALA A 39 1.38 5.56 7.75
C ALA A 39 1.63 6.74 8.74
N PRO A 40 2.83 6.89 9.36
CA PRO A 40 3.13 8.01 10.24
C PRO A 40 3.00 9.40 9.61
N ARG A 41 3.40 9.59 8.35
CA ARG A 41 3.36 10.92 7.70
C ARG A 41 1.93 11.37 7.37
N PHE A 42 1.08 10.41 7.02
CA PHE A 42 -0.34 10.68 6.74
C PHE A 42 -1.07 11.13 8.00
N ILE A 43 -0.88 10.40 9.11
CA ILE A 43 -1.49 10.71 10.40
C ILE A 43 -1.06 12.12 10.87
N LEU A 44 0.21 12.48 10.67
CA LEU A 44 0.74 13.78 11.09
C LEU A 44 0.04 14.96 10.43
N LEU A 45 -0.20 14.90 9.12
CA LEU A 45 -0.87 15.97 8.39
C LEU A 45 -2.33 16.12 8.81
N THR A 46 -3.01 15.00 9.10
CA THR A 46 -4.39 15.03 9.58
C THR A 46 -4.48 15.62 10.98
N ASP A 47 -3.63 15.20 11.92
CA ASP A 47 -3.63 15.75 13.28
C ASP A 47 -3.28 17.23 13.29
N LEU A 48 -2.35 17.68 12.44
CA LEU A 48 -2.01 19.09 12.33
C LEU A 48 -3.20 19.90 11.83
N ALA A 49 -3.93 19.42 10.81
CA ALA A 49 -5.15 20.05 10.33
C ALA A 49 -6.21 20.13 11.45
N GLN A 50 -6.38 19.05 12.21
CA GLN A 50 -7.31 18.96 13.34
C GLN A 50 -6.92 19.86 14.52
N ALA A 51 -5.65 20.22 14.69
CA ALA A 51 -5.21 21.20 15.69
C ALA A 51 -5.41 22.65 15.22
N VAL A 52 -4.99 22.94 13.98
CA VAL A 52 -4.92 24.31 13.46
C VAL A 52 -6.31 24.90 13.22
N VAL A 53 -7.24 24.14 12.63
CA VAL A 53 -8.57 24.66 12.26
C VAL A 53 -9.39 25.11 13.47
N PRO A 54 -9.53 24.32 14.56
CA PRO A 54 -10.22 24.79 15.77
C PRO A 54 -9.55 26.00 16.41
N PHE A 55 -8.21 26.03 16.44
CA PHE A 55 -7.47 27.15 17.02
C PHE A 55 -7.67 28.46 16.25
N VAL A 56 -7.62 28.42 14.92
CA VAL A 56 -7.90 29.59 14.07
C VAL A 56 -9.34 30.06 14.28
N PHE A 57 -10.30 29.14 14.34
CA PHE A 57 -11.70 29.47 14.60
C PHE A 57 -11.88 30.14 15.96
N TYR A 58 -11.24 29.61 17.01
CA TYR A 58 -11.24 30.21 18.35
C TYR A 58 -10.71 31.65 18.34
N LEU A 59 -9.57 31.89 17.67
CA LEU A 59 -8.99 33.25 17.55
C LEU A 59 -9.92 34.21 16.81
N LEU A 60 -10.60 33.75 15.75
CA LEU A 60 -11.56 34.55 15.00
C LEU A 60 -12.79 34.88 15.85
N ALA A 61 -13.36 33.90 16.55
CA ALA A 61 -14.50 34.07 17.44
C ALA A 61 -14.19 35.03 18.61
N LYS A 62 -12.98 34.91 19.19
CA LYS A 62 -12.50 35.81 20.24
C LYS A 62 -12.35 37.25 19.74
N LYS A 63 -11.84 37.45 18.52
CA LYS A 63 -11.68 38.78 17.91
C LYS A 63 -13.04 39.45 17.64
N THR A 64 -14.04 38.70 17.18
CA THR A 64 -15.40 39.22 17.00
C THR A 64 -16.09 39.54 18.34
N SER A 65 -15.77 38.79 19.40
CA SER A 65 -16.31 38.98 20.74
C SER A 65 -15.67 40.16 21.50
N LEU A 66 -14.37 40.39 21.31
CA LEU A 66 -13.64 41.53 21.91
C LEU A 66 -14.18 42.90 21.48
N GLY A 67 -14.87 43.01 20.34
CA GLY A 67 -15.57 44.24 19.94
C GLY A 67 -16.78 44.60 20.82
N ASN A 68 -17.30 43.66 21.62
CA ASN A 68 -18.45 43.87 22.50
C ASN A 68 -18.12 43.82 24.01
N HIS A 69 -16.95 43.33 24.40
CA HIS A 69 -16.62 43.04 25.81
C HIS A 69 -16.05 44.22 26.62
N ASP A 70 -15.49 45.26 25.99
CA ASP A 70 -14.91 46.42 26.70
C ASP A 70 -15.96 47.25 27.45
N SER A 71 -17.25 47.13 27.12
CA SER A 71 -18.33 47.83 27.81
C SER A 71 -18.78 47.19 29.14
N ARG A 72 -18.52 45.88 29.34
CA ARG A 72 -19.07 45.11 30.48
C ARG A 72 -18.16 45.08 31.71
N TYR A 73 -16.84 45.12 31.54
CA TYR A 73 -15.91 45.16 32.68
C TYR A 73 -15.88 46.54 33.36
N ALA A 74 -16.13 47.62 32.63
CA ALA A 74 -16.27 48.97 33.19
C ALA A 74 -17.50 49.14 34.12
N LEU A 75 -18.51 48.26 34.02
CA LEU A 75 -19.72 48.29 34.85
C LEU A 75 -19.62 47.43 36.11
N LEU A 76 -18.79 46.38 36.11
CA LEU A 76 -18.62 45.48 37.27
C LEU A 76 -17.58 45.97 38.28
N GLU A 77 -16.62 46.80 37.87
CA GLU A 77 -15.68 47.45 38.81
C GLU A 77 -16.29 48.63 39.59
N ARG A 78 -17.43 49.18 39.17
CA ARG A 78 -18.14 50.25 39.92
C ARG A 78 -19.02 49.75 41.07
N GLY A 79 -19.21 48.44 41.23
CA GLY A 79 -20.13 47.86 42.22
C GLY A 79 -19.50 47.30 43.50
N LYS A 80 -18.17 47.35 43.65
CA LYS A 80 -17.46 46.84 44.83
C LYS A 80 -16.89 47.97 45.68
N GLY A 81 -17.77 48.82 46.18
CA GLY A 81 -17.48 49.73 47.30
C GLY A 81 -18.22 49.26 48.54
N GLU A 82 -17.45 49.08 49.62
CA GLU A 82 -17.91 49.07 51.02
C GLU A 82 -18.73 47.87 51.53
N GLY A 83 -18.01 46.86 52.01
CA GLY A 83 -18.52 45.86 52.95
C GLY A 83 -17.42 45.49 53.94
N THR A 84 -17.57 45.95 55.18
CA THR A 84 -16.64 45.83 56.31
C THR A 84 -16.36 44.36 56.70
N HIS A 85 -15.08 44.01 56.76
CA HIS A 85 -14.60 42.71 57.24
C HIS A 85 -14.57 42.66 58.78
N ALA A 86 -15.25 41.67 59.37
CA ALA A 86 -14.97 41.19 60.73
C ALA A 86 -13.98 40.01 60.66
N PRO A 87 -13.02 39.90 61.60
CA PRO A 87 -12.03 38.83 61.60
C PRO A 87 -12.62 37.55 62.23
N ALA A 88 -12.76 36.49 61.43
CA ALA A 88 -13.06 35.16 61.94
C ALA A 88 -11.74 34.44 62.25
N THR A 89 -11.59 34.12 63.53
CA THR A 89 -10.49 33.39 64.15
C THR A 89 -10.27 32.00 63.55
N GLU A 90 -9.01 31.73 63.19
CA GLU A 90 -8.46 30.40 62.97
C GLU A 90 -8.58 29.55 64.24
N ASN A 91 -9.13 28.34 64.12
CA ASN A 91 -8.72 27.17 64.88
C ASN A 91 -9.48 25.93 64.38
N SER A 92 -8.78 25.04 63.68
CA SER A 92 -8.75 23.60 63.96
C SER A 92 -8.02 22.88 62.83
N ALA A 93 -6.87 22.31 63.17
CA ALA A 93 -6.22 21.29 62.39
C ALA A 93 -7.12 20.04 62.39
N GLY A 94 -7.94 19.91 61.35
CA GLY A 94 -8.76 18.74 61.08
C GLY A 94 -8.16 17.94 59.93
N GLU A 95 -7.94 16.65 60.17
CA GLU A 95 -7.33 15.66 59.30
C GLU A 95 -7.80 15.70 57.84
N GLY A 96 -6.84 15.75 56.91
CA GLY A 96 -6.69 14.90 55.71
C GLY A 96 -7.87 14.57 54.78
N ILE A 97 -9.07 15.13 54.92
CA ILE A 97 -10.21 14.81 54.06
C ILE A 97 -10.15 15.75 52.85
N ILE A 98 -9.63 15.23 51.73
CA ILE A 98 -9.74 15.89 50.42
C ILE A 98 -11.21 16.29 50.22
N PRO A 99 -11.52 17.57 49.96
CA PRO A 99 -12.89 18.03 49.79
C PRO A 99 -13.62 17.16 48.76
N THR A 100 -14.86 16.75 49.07
CA THR A 100 -15.66 15.85 48.22
C THR A 100 -15.78 16.30 46.76
N ARG A 101 -15.63 17.61 46.50
CA ARG A 101 -15.55 18.19 45.15
C ARG A 101 -14.28 17.80 44.39
N SER A 102 -13.11 17.94 45.01
CA SER A 102 -11.83 17.57 44.40
C SER A 102 -11.78 16.08 44.08
N ARG A 103 -12.37 15.22 44.92
CA ARG A 103 -12.48 13.78 44.63
C ARG A 103 -13.30 13.50 43.36
N ARG A 104 -14.42 14.20 43.15
CA ARG A 104 -15.23 14.05 41.92
C ARG A 104 -14.48 14.52 40.68
N PHE A 105 -13.72 15.61 40.79
CA PHE A 105 -12.88 16.11 39.71
C PHE A 105 -11.86 15.07 39.23
N TYR A 106 -11.09 14.45 40.14
CA TYR A 106 -10.12 13.41 39.77
C TYR A 106 -10.78 12.14 39.24
N LEU A 107 -11.92 11.72 39.80
CA LEU A 107 -12.66 10.55 39.31
C LEU A 107 -13.17 10.76 37.87
N LEU A 108 -13.74 11.93 37.58
CA LEU A 108 -14.22 12.25 36.23
C LEU A 108 -13.05 12.42 35.26
N GLY A 109 -11.95 13.04 35.67
CA GLY A 109 -10.72 13.09 34.88
C GLY A 109 -10.17 11.70 34.54
N GLY A 110 -10.18 10.78 35.52
CA GLY A 110 -9.81 9.38 35.32
C GLY A 110 -10.72 8.64 34.32
N LEU A 111 -12.04 8.84 34.43
CA LEU A 111 -13.01 8.27 33.49
C LEU A 111 -12.83 8.81 32.07
N ILE A 112 -12.59 10.12 31.91
CA ILE A 112 -12.28 10.72 30.61
C ILE A 112 -10.99 10.12 30.04
N GLY A 113 -9.95 9.96 30.86
CA GLY A 113 -8.70 9.30 30.47
C GLY A 113 -8.91 7.87 29.97
N LEU A 114 -9.77 7.09 30.66
CA LEU A 114 -10.16 5.74 30.22
C LEU A 114 -10.84 5.75 28.86
N LEU A 115 -11.79 6.66 28.64
CA LEU A 115 -12.52 6.75 27.37
C LEU A 115 -11.60 7.14 26.22
N PHE A 116 -10.65 8.06 26.44
CA PHE A 116 -9.65 8.37 25.43
C PHE A 116 -8.65 7.25 25.18
N ALA A 117 -8.35 6.41 26.17
CA ALA A 117 -7.53 5.22 25.97
C ALA A 117 -8.28 4.16 25.14
N ILE A 118 -9.58 3.93 25.42
CA ILE A 118 -10.45 3.07 24.61
C ILE A 118 -10.55 3.59 23.18
N GLN A 119 -10.72 4.91 23.01
CA GLN A 119 -10.74 5.55 21.69
C GLN A 119 -9.42 5.31 20.94
N ALA A 120 -8.27 5.51 21.59
CA ALA A 120 -6.96 5.30 20.98
C ALA A 120 -6.75 3.83 20.58
N PHE A 121 -7.21 2.89 21.41
CA PHE A 121 -7.18 1.47 21.08
C PHE A 121 -8.07 1.15 19.85
N ALA A 122 -9.30 1.67 19.82
CA ALA A 122 -10.19 1.50 18.67
C ALA A 122 -9.61 2.13 17.39
N ASP A 123 -8.93 3.27 17.51
CA ASP A 123 -8.22 3.91 16.40
C ASP A 123 -7.08 3.03 15.87
N GLU A 124 -6.24 2.49 16.77
CA GLU A 124 -5.15 1.57 16.41
C GLU A 124 -5.68 0.28 15.74
N GLU A 125 -6.73 -0.34 16.29
CA GLU A 125 -7.36 -1.51 15.68
C GLU A 125 -7.99 -1.19 14.32
N SER A 126 -8.56 0.00 14.15
CA SER A 126 -9.08 0.46 12.86
C SER A 126 -7.94 0.69 11.85
N ALA A 127 -6.79 1.21 12.31
CA ALA A 127 -5.60 1.40 11.49
C ALA A 127 -4.99 0.07 11.04
N LYS A 128 -5.05 -0.99 11.89
CA LYS A 128 -4.65 -2.36 11.51
C LYS A 128 -5.51 -2.93 10.37
N ILE A 129 -6.78 -2.53 10.29
CA ILE A 129 -7.71 -2.89 9.20
C ILE A 129 -7.41 -2.09 7.90
N LYS A 130 -6.41 -1.21 7.92
CA LYS A 130 -5.78 -0.56 6.76
C LYS A 130 -6.68 0.34 5.90
N ASN A 131 -7.71 0.94 6.48
CA ASN A 131 -8.55 1.90 5.76
C ASN A 131 -8.72 3.21 6.54
N LEU A 132 -7.63 3.99 6.66
CA LEU A 132 -7.61 5.31 7.32
C LEU A 132 -8.70 6.26 6.78
N THR A 133 -9.03 6.15 5.50
CA THR A 133 -10.11 6.91 4.87
C THR A 133 -11.48 6.57 5.48
N GLU A 134 -11.72 5.32 5.88
CA GLU A 134 -12.96 4.90 6.53
C GLU A 134 -13.09 5.48 7.93
N LEU A 135 -12.00 5.57 8.69
CA LEU A 135 -12.00 6.21 10.00
C LEU A 135 -12.40 7.70 9.91
N HIS A 136 -11.85 8.43 8.94
CA HIS A 136 -12.11 9.87 8.82
C HIS A 136 -13.54 10.22 8.42
N VAL A 137 -14.21 9.32 7.72
CA VAL A 137 -15.60 9.45 7.29
C VAL A 137 -16.58 9.19 8.44
N MET A 138 -16.08 8.64 9.55
CA MET A 138 -16.87 8.31 10.72
C MET A 138 -16.83 9.38 11.82
N LEU A 139 -15.94 10.36 11.73
CA LEU A 139 -15.96 11.53 12.63
C LEU A 139 -17.30 12.29 12.66
N PRO A 140 -18.03 12.46 11.54
CA PRO A 140 -19.39 13.00 11.56
C PRO A 140 -20.42 12.11 12.26
N VAL A 141 -20.20 10.79 12.30
CA VAL A 141 -21.03 9.88 13.11
C VAL A 141 -20.87 10.20 14.59
N CYS A 142 -19.65 10.55 15.04
CA CYS A 142 -19.44 11.07 16.40
C CYS A 142 -20.29 12.33 16.65
N SER A 143 -20.38 13.26 15.68
CA SER A 143 -21.23 14.46 15.81
C SER A 143 -22.71 14.12 15.99
N LEU A 144 -23.22 13.14 15.24
CA LEU A 144 -24.60 12.66 15.34
C LEU A 144 -24.87 11.97 16.68
N VAL A 145 -23.96 11.08 17.13
CA VAL A 145 -24.05 10.40 18.43
C VAL A 145 -24.01 11.41 19.57
N LEU A 146 -23.10 12.37 19.49
CA LEU A 146 -22.96 13.46 20.46
C LEU A 146 -24.26 14.29 20.56
N LEU A 147 -24.90 14.59 19.44
CA LEU A 147 -26.17 15.34 19.42
C LEU A 147 -27.30 14.56 20.10
N VAL A 148 -27.41 13.25 19.80
CA VAL A 148 -28.34 12.35 20.50
C VAL A 148 -28.05 12.35 22.00
N TYR A 149 -26.79 12.23 22.37
CA TYR A 149 -26.39 12.20 23.77
C TYR A 149 -26.67 13.52 24.51
N LEU A 150 -26.46 14.67 23.89
CA LEU A 150 -26.80 15.96 24.50
C LEU A 150 -28.31 16.09 24.73
N ARG A 151 -29.11 15.66 23.75
CA ARG A 151 -30.57 15.64 23.88
C ARG A 151 -31.01 14.71 25.01
N LEU A 152 -30.40 13.53 25.14
CA LEU A 152 -30.73 12.55 26.18
C LEU A 152 -30.24 12.97 27.57
N ALA A 153 -29.04 13.52 27.67
CA ALA A 153 -28.35 13.84 28.92
C ALA A 153 -28.81 15.17 29.52
N PHE A 154 -29.03 16.19 28.69
CA PHE A 154 -29.35 17.55 29.14
C PHE A 154 -30.78 17.98 28.78
N GLY A 155 -31.50 17.21 27.95
CA GLY A 155 -32.84 17.58 27.50
C GLY A 155 -32.85 18.79 26.55
N ARG A 156 -31.69 19.13 25.98
CA ARG A 156 -31.51 20.32 25.16
C ARG A 156 -32.37 20.24 23.90
N PRO A 157 -33.24 21.24 23.63
CA PRO A 157 -33.97 21.30 22.38
C PRO A 157 -32.96 21.55 21.25
N VAL A 158 -32.90 20.62 20.31
CA VAL A 158 -32.06 20.76 19.12
C VAL A 158 -32.91 21.35 18.01
N VAL A 159 -32.53 22.53 17.52
CA VAL A 159 -33.17 23.16 16.36
C VAL A 159 -33.06 22.20 15.16
N GLU A 160 -34.15 21.99 14.42
CA GLU A 160 -34.20 21.06 13.28
C GLU A 160 -33.07 21.30 12.27
N ASN A 161 -32.71 22.57 12.05
CA ASN A 161 -31.64 22.97 11.14
C ASN A 161 -30.25 22.46 11.55
N LEU A 162 -30.01 22.21 12.85
CA LEU A 162 -28.75 21.62 13.32
C LEU A 162 -28.63 20.16 12.89
N TRP A 163 -29.73 19.40 12.91
CA TRP A 163 -29.75 18.02 12.39
C TRP A 163 -29.44 18.00 10.90
N ALA A 164 -30.06 18.91 10.13
CA ALA A 164 -29.80 19.02 8.70
C ALA A 164 -28.32 19.34 8.42
N SER A 165 -27.72 20.26 9.18
CA SER A 165 -26.32 20.66 9.03
C SER A 165 -25.35 19.50 9.31
N LEU A 166 -25.59 18.70 10.35
CA LEU A 166 -24.78 17.51 10.65
C LEU A 166 -25.01 16.38 9.66
N ALA A 167 -26.25 16.18 9.20
CA ALA A 167 -26.57 15.20 8.17
C ALA A 167 -25.85 15.53 6.85
N LEU A 168 -25.82 16.81 6.46
CA LEU A 168 -25.06 17.27 5.28
C LEU A 168 -23.56 17.00 5.43
N GLN A 169 -22.97 17.24 6.61
CA GLN A 169 -21.57 16.88 6.87
C GLN A 169 -21.30 15.39 6.69
N PHE A 170 -22.14 14.55 7.28
CA PHE A 170 -22.04 13.10 7.14
C PHE A 170 -22.19 12.66 5.67
N CYS A 171 -23.24 13.10 4.98
CA CYS A 171 -23.49 12.75 3.58
C CYS A 171 -22.35 13.21 2.65
N GLY A 172 -21.81 14.41 2.86
CA GLY A 172 -20.69 14.91 2.07
C GLY A 172 -19.42 14.08 2.24
N LEU A 173 -19.04 13.78 3.50
CA LEU A 173 -17.88 12.93 3.76
C LEU A 173 -18.09 11.48 3.31
N TYR A 174 -19.30 10.95 3.45
CA TYR A 174 -19.66 9.63 2.93
C TYR A 174 -19.59 9.56 1.40
N MET A 175 -20.04 10.60 0.69
CA MET A 175 -19.90 10.69 -0.76
C MET A 175 -18.43 10.77 -1.19
N ALA A 176 -17.61 11.56 -0.48
CA ALA A 176 -16.19 11.60 -0.74
C ALA A 176 -15.52 10.23 -0.49
N LYS A 177 -15.98 9.50 0.55
CA LYS A 177 -15.55 8.13 0.86
C LYS A 177 -15.88 7.13 -0.22
N SER A 178 -17.15 7.04 -0.61
CA SER A 178 -17.65 6.01 -1.52
C SER A 178 -16.92 6.08 -2.87
N THR A 179 -16.45 7.27 -3.20
CA THR A 179 -15.62 7.55 -4.36
C THR A 179 -14.19 7.01 -4.23
N VAL A 180 -13.60 7.07 -3.03
CA VAL A 180 -12.23 6.58 -2.76
C VAL A 180 -12.20 5.08 -2.49
N SER A 181 -13.27 4.52 -1.90
CA SER A 181 -13.33 3.10 -1.53
C SER A 181 -14.75 2.54 -1.69
N ALA A 182 -14.91 1.68 -2.71
CA ALA A 182 -16.18 1.07 -3.10
C ALA A 182 -16.73 0.06 -2.07
N ARG A 183 -15.87 -0.53 -1.24
CA ARG A 183 -16.28 -1.52 -0.23
C ARG A 183 -16.27 -0.92 1.16
N PHE A 184 -17.39 -0.99 1.84
CA PHE A 184 -17.46 -0.70 3.27
C PHE A 184 -17.13 -1.98 4.02
N SER A 185 -16.02 -1.99 4.75
CA SER A 185 -15.70 -3.18 5.51
C SER A 185 -16.65 -3.30 6.69
N GLN A 186 -17.53 -4.31 6.66
CA GLN A 186 -18.37 -4.66 7.80
C GLN A 186 -17.52 -4.91 9.06
N THR A 187 -16.23 -5.22 8.88
CA THR A 187 -15.26 -5.41 9.96
C THR A 187 -15.00 -4.17 10.80
N LEU A 188 -15.23 -2.97 10.27
CA LEU A 188 -14.97 -1.69 10.94
C LEU A 188 -16.14 -1.17 11.76
N ILE A 189 -17.36 -1.65 11.53
CA ILE A 189 -18.57 -1.15 12.23
C ILE A 189 -18.42 -1.20 13.76
N PRO A 190 -17.97 -2.30 14.38
CA PRO A 190 -17.84 -2.35 15.83
C PRO A 190 -16.80 -1.37 16.37
N THR A 191 -15.62 -1.34 15.75
CA THR A 191 -14.50 -0.50 16.17
C THR A 191 -14.83 0.98 16.03
N VAL A 192 -15.47 1.35 14.92
CA VAL A 192 -15.99 2.70 14.68
C VAL A 192 -17.07 3.08 15.70
N THR A 193 -17.95 2.15 16.04
CA THR A 193 -19.01 2.39 17.04
C THR A 193 -18.39 2.66 18.42
N ILE A 194 -17.40 1.85 18.82
CA ILE A 194 -16.65 2.05 20.07
C ILE A 194 -15.98 3.43 20.07
N PHE A 195 -15.29 3.77 18.99
CA PHE A 195 -14.64 5.07 18.83
C PHE A 195 -15.65 6.22 19.00
N ALA A 196 -16.75 6.19 18.23
CA ALA A 196 -17.75 7.25 18.24
C ALA A 196 -18.42 7.43 19.60
N VAL A 197 -18.75 6.32 20.27
CA VAL A 197 -19.39 6.35 21.60
C VAL A 197 -18.41 6.84 22.67
N ALA A 198 -17.17 6.32 22.68
CA ALA A 198 -16.15 6.70 23.66
C ALA A 198 -15.79 8.19 23.55
N SER A 199 -15.56 8.69 22.33
CA SER A 199 -15.28 10.11 22.08
C SER A 199 -16.45 11.00 22.50
N SER A 200 -17.67 10.67 22.10
CA SER A 200 -18.86 11.47 22.42
C SER A 200 -19.12 11.53 23.92
N LEU A 201 -18.93 10.41 24.62
CA LEU A 201 -19.06 10.34 26.08
C LEU A 201 -17.99 11.17 26.78
N ALA A 202 -16.72 11.04 26.36
CA ALA A 202 -15.61 11.82 26.91
C ALA A 202 -15.87 13.32 26.77
N PHE A 203 -16.28 13.76 25.58
CA PHE A 203 -16.58 15.15 25.31
C PHE A 203 -17.74 15.70 26.14
N ILE A 204 -18.80 14.92 26.37
CA ILE A 204 -19.91 15.32 27.23
C ILE A 204 -19.49 15.43 28.69
N ILE A 205 -18.66 14.51 29.19
CA ILE A 205 -18.17 14.57 30.57
C ILE A 205 -17.26 15.79 30.73
N ILE A 206 -16.38 16.08 29.77
CA ILE A 206 -15.55 17.28 29.76
C ILE A 206 -16.45 18.53 29.81
N TYR A 207 -17.44 18.62 28.92
CA TYR A 207 -18.37 19.74 28.87
C TYR A 207 -19.10 19.92 30.21
N TYR A 208 -19.56 18.82 30.82
CA TYR A 208 -20.16 18.84 32.15
C TYR A 208 -19.20 19.34 33.22
N VAL A 209 -17.95 18.85 33.26
CA VAL A 209 -16.95 19.29 34.25
C VAL A 209 -16.67 20.78 34.12
N LEU A 210 -16.39 21.25 32.90
CA LEU A 210 -16.04 22.64 32.64
C LEU A 210 -17.20 23.61 32.93
N ARG A 211 -18.45 23.23 32.60
CA ARG A 211 -19.61 24.13 32.75
C ARG A 211 -20.27 24.07 34.12
N ARG A 212 -20.36 22.89 34.75
CA ARG A 212 -21.18 22.68 35.96
C ARG A 212 -20.39 22.59 37.25
N LEU A 213 -19.24 21.91 37.25
CA LEU A 213 -18.59 21.58 38.51
C LEU A 213 -17.81 22.77 39.08
N GLU A 214 -17.12 23.55 38.25
CA GLU A 214 -16.08 24.46 38.78
C GLU A 214 -15.76 25.67 37.87
N ARG A 215 -16.78 26.38 37.34
CA ARG A 215 -16.58 27.56 36.46
C ARG A 215 -15.70 28.67 37.07
N SER A 216 -15.55 28.70 38.40
CA SER A 216 -14.72 29.68 39.13
C SER A 216 -13.43 29.13 39.74
N SER A 217 -13.16 27.83 39.70
CA SER A 217 -12.00 27.22 40.40
C SER A 217 -11.16 26.24 39.59
N VAL A 218 -11.65 25.74 38.44
CA VAL A 218 -10.85 24.84 37.61
C VAL A 218 -9.87 25.61 36.77
N ASN A 219 -8.60 25.44 37.11
CA ASN A 219 -7.52 25.74 36.19
C ASN A 219 -7.55 24.69 35.07
N LEU A 220 -7.90 25.12 33.85
CA LEU A 220 -8.00 24.27 32.65
C LEU A 220 -6.73 23.44 32.43
N ALA A 221 -5.54 24.00 32.71
CA ALA A 221 -4.28 23.28 32.58
C ALA A 221 -4.14 22.14 33.59
N LYS A 222 -4.62 22.32 34.84
CA LYS A 222 -4.66 21.24 35.84
C LYS A 222 -5.61 20.13 35.41
N PHE A 223 -6.77 20.46 34.87
CA PHE A 223 -7.73 19.47 34.37
C PHE A 223 -7.16 18.69 33.18
N ALA A 224 -6.58 19.40 32.21
CA ALA A 224 -5.89 18.79 31.08
C ALA A 224 -4.82 17.80 31.56
N LEU A 225 -3.95 18.22 32.49
CA LEU A 225 -2.90 17.39 33.05
C LEU A 225 -3.45 16.09 33.67
N VAL A 226 -4.53 16.17 34.46
CA VAL A 226 -5.16 14.99 35.06
C VAL A 226 -5.68 14.03 33.99
N VAL A 227 -6.38 14.55 32.97
CA VAL A 227 -6.91 13.74 31.88
C VAL A 227 -5.78 13.06 31.09
N PHE A 228 -4.70 13.77 30.78
CA PHE A 228 -3.56 13.21 30.06
C PHE A 228 -2.81 12.16 30.87
N LEU A 229 -2.54 12.41 32.16
CA LEU A 229 -1.89 11.43 33.03
C LEU A 229 -2.73 10.16 33.16
N ALA A 230 -4.05 10.29 33.31
CA ALA A 230 -4.95 9.16 33.34
C ALA A 230 -4.96 8.37 32.02
N LYS A 231 -5.07 9.07 30.88
CA LYS A 231 -4.99 8.45 29.54
C LYS A 231 -3.68 7.68 29.38
N PHE A 232 -2.55 8.30 29.73
CA PHE A 232 -1.23 7.70 29.62
C PHE A 232 -1.09 6.44 30.49
N ALA A 233 -1.49 6.51 31.77
CA ALA A 233 -1.40 5.38 32.68
C ALA A 233 -2.25 4.19 32.18
N ILE A 234 -3.47 4.46 31.72
CA ILE A 234 -4.39 3.42 31.24
C ILE A 234 -3.91 2.85 29.91
N ALA A 235 -3.48 3.68 28.95
CA ALA A 235 -2.93 3.20 27.68
C ALA A 235 -1.69 2.34 27.91
N SER A 236 -0.80 2.75 28.82
CA SER A 236 0.36 1.95 29.23
C SER A 236 -0.06 0.60 29.83
N MET A 237 -1.09 0.57 30.68
CA MET A 237 -1.62 -0.69 31.21
C MET A 237 -2.25 -1.57 30.12
N ILE A 238 -2.95 -1.00 29.14
CA ILE A 238 -3.49 -1.76 28.00
C ILE A 238 -2.34 -2.39 27.20
N VAL A 239 -1.30 -1.62 26.89
CA VAL A 239 -0.11 -2.12 26.18
C VAL A 239 0.60 -3.23 26.96
N LEU A 240 0.76 -3.06 28.28
CA LEU A 240 1.38 -4.06 29.16
C LEU A 240 0.56 -5.34 29.29
N THR A 241 -0.77 -5.22 29.39
CA THR A 241 -1.67 -6.38 29.58
C THR A 241 -2.00 -7.11 28.28
N ALA A 242 -1.97 -6.43 27.12
CA ALA A 242 -2.17 -7.04 25.81
C ALA A 242 -1.05 -8.02 25.41
N GLY A 243 -0.02 -8.21 26.24
CA GLY A 243 0.95 -9.29 26.07
C GLY A 243 1.72 -9.18 24.76
N PHE A 244 2.05 -7.97 24.32
CA PHE A 244 2.94 -7.77 23.17
C PHE A 244 4.25 -8.50 23.43
N SER A 245 4.43 -9.63 22.74
CA SER A 245 5.69 -10.35 22.69
C SER A 245 6.78 -9.34 22.32
N SER A 246 7.74 -9.16 23.21
CA SER A 246 8.74 -8.10 23.27
C SER A 246 9.75 -8.05 22.11
N THR A 247 9.49 -8.72 20.98
CA THR A 247 10.43 -8.84 19.86
C THR A 247 10.26 -7.77 18.77
N GLY A 248 9.09 -7.13 18.65
CA GLY A 248 8.81 -6.17 17.57
C GLY A 248 9.06 -4.70 17.91
N MET A 249 8.51 -4.19 19.02
CA MET A 249 8.48 -2.75 19.29
C MET A 249 9.71 -2.18 20.03
N VAL A 250 10.51 -3.01 20.69
CA VAL A 250 11.69 -2.52 21.45
C VAL A 250 12.94 -2.39 20.57
N LYS A 251 12.91 -2.86 19.31
CA LYS A 251 14.05 -2.74 18.39
C LYS A 251 14.13 -1.42 17.62
N THR A 252 13.13 -0.54 17.65
CA THR A 252 13.28 0.83 17.15
C THR A 252 13.78 1.72 18.29
N GLY A 253 15.07 1.58 18.61
CA GLY A 253 15.79 2.50 19.48
C GLY A 253 15.85 3.88 18.82
N GLY A 254 14.93 4.76 19.20
CA GLY A 254 14.89 6.15 18.77
C GLY A 254 13.47 6.62 18.49
N LEU A 255 13.03 7.63 19.23
CA LEU A 255 11.86 8.43 18.88
C LEU A 255 12.24 9.20 17.62
N ASP A 256 11.94 8.63 16.46
CA ASP A 256 12.25 9.28 15.19
C ASP A 256 11.51 10.63 15.08
N LEU A 257 12.05 11.54 14.27
CA LEU A 257 11.45 12.87 14.12
C LEU A 257 9.94 12.81 13.76
N PRO A 258 9.47 11.91 12.86
CA PRO A 258 8.04 11.73 12.59
C PRO A 258 7.22 11.34 13.82
N GLY A 259 7.68 10.38 14.63
CA GLY A 259 7.02 9.98 15.87
C GLY A 259 6.94 11.12 16.89
N ALA A 260 8.00 11.92 17.01
CA ALA A 260 8.03 13.09 17.87
C ALA A 260 7.02 14.16 17.41
N LEU A 261 6.96 14.42 16.10
CA LEU A 261 6.03 15.38 15.52
C LEU A 261 4.57 14.95 15.67
N LEU A 262 4.29 13.65 15.52
CA LEU A 262 2.95 13.08 15.74
C LEU A 262 2.50 13.29 17.18
N PHE A 263 3.38 12.97 18.14
CA PHE A 263 3.11 13.17 19.55
C PHE A 263 2.81 14.64 19.88
N VAL A 264 3.64 15.57 19.39
CA VAL A 264 3.43 17.01 19.60
C VAL A 264 2.12 17.47 18.96
N SER A 265 1.83 17.04 17.74
CA SER A 265 0.60 17.38 17.02
C SER A 265 -0.64 16.96 17.81
N GLU A 266 -0.63 15.75 18.36
CA GLU A 266 -1.78 15.23 19.10
C GLU A 266 -1.97 15.90 20.47
N CYS A 267 -0.87 16.30 21.13
CA CYS A 267 -0.93 17.17 22.29
C CYS A 267 -1.55 18.54 21.94
N CYS A 268 -1.10 19.18 20.85
CA CYS A 268 -1.62 20.47 20.40
C CYS A 268 -3.11 20.39 20.10
N LYS A 269 -3.55 19.38 19.35
CA LYS A 269 -4.96 19.13 19.05
C LYS A 269 -5.78 18.98 20.34
N SER A 270 -5.33 18.14 21.27
CA SER A 270 -6.04 17.89 22.53
C SER A 270 -6.20 19.18 23.37
N ILE A 271 -5.16 20.02 23.44
CA ILE A 271 -5.22 21.33 24.11
C ILE A 271 -6.19 22.27 23.40
N CYS A 272 -6.14 22.35 22.06
CA CYS A 272 -7.05 23.18 21.28
C CYS A 272 -8.51 22.77 21.46
N LEU A 273 -8.77 21.47 21.55
CA LEU A 273 -10.10 20.92 21.83
C LEU A 273 -10.60 21.37 23.21
N LEU A 274 -9.77 21.26 24.25
CA LEU A 274 -10.14 21.71 25.60
C LEU A 274 -10.41 23.21 25.68
N ILE A 275 -9.58 24.03 25.04
CA ILE A 275 -9.80 25.50 24.96
C ILE A 275 -11.11 25.81 24.22
N THR A 276 -11.39 25.09 23.13
CA THR A 276 -12.63 25.28 22.37
C THR A 276 -13.84 24.85 23.18
N LEU A 277 -13.77 23.75 23.95
CA LEU A 277 -14.83 23.29 24.84
C LEU A 277 -15.10 24.23 26.02
N ASP A 278 -14.07 24.89 26.53
CA ASP A 278 -14.21 25.89 27.59
C ASP A 278 -14.98 27.12 27.08
N GLY A 279 -14.62 27.61 25.89
CA GLY A 279 -15.26 28.77 25.28
C GLY A 279 -16.62 28.49 24.62
N HIS A 280 -16.83 27.28 24.09
CA HIS A 280 -17.93 26.99 23.16
C HIS A 280 -18.67 25.69 23.52
N ASP A 281 -19.54 25.28 22.60
CA ASP A 281 -20.33 24.05 22.68
C ASP A 281 -19.54 22.85 22.16
N VAL A 282 -19.81 21.69 22.75
CA VAL A 282 -19.21 20.40 22.37
C VAL A 282 -19.57 19.98 20.94
N ILE A 283 -20.74 20.35 20.44
CA ILE A 283 -21.12 20.05 19.05
C ILE A 283 -20.27 20.86 18.08
N LEU A 284 -19.96 22.12 18.38
CA LEU A 284 -19.09 22.96 17.54
C LEU A 284 -17.71 22.32 17.40
N VAL A 285 -17.18 21.77 18.48
CA VAL A 285 -15.89 21.06 18.47
C VAL A 285 -15.92 19.87 17.51
N SER A 286 -16.98 19.07 17.55
CA SER A 286 -17.13 17.93 16.64
C SER A 286 -17.28 18.38 15.18
N VAL A 287 -18.01 19.47 14.92
CA VAL A 287 -18.14 20.08 13.58
C VAL A 287 -16.81 20.61 13.06
N LEU A 288 -16.01 21.26 13.91
CA LEU A 288 -14.69 21.76 13.52
C LEU A 288 -13.73 20.62 13.21
N LEU A 289 -13.74 19.54 13.99
CA LEU A 289 -12.95 18.33 13.71
C LEU A 289 -13.34 17.69 12.36
N SER A 290 -14.64 17.58 12.10
CA SER A 290 -15.17 17.11 10.81
C SER A 290 -14.73 18.01 9.65
N PHE A 291 -14.83 19.33 9.82
CA PHE A 291 -14.40 20.30 8.82
C PHE A 291 -12.89 20.24 8.53
N SER A 292 -12.05 20.00 9.55
CA SER A 292 -10.61 19.79 9.36
C SER A 292 -10.31 18.62 8.41
N ASN A 293 -11.08 17.53 8.51
CA ASN A 293 -10.94 16.39 7.60
C ASN A 293 -11.38 16.73 6.19
N VAL A 294 -12.47 17.50 6.04
CA VAL A 294 -12.94 17.98 4.74
C VAL A 294 -11.86 18.83 4.07
N PHE A 295 -11.26 19.76 4.82
CA PHE A 295 -10.20 20.63 4.33
C PHE A 295 -8.95 19.84 3.92
N TRP A 296 -8.53 18.90 4.79
CA TRP A 296 -7.40 18.02 4.51
C TRP A 296 -7.67 17.16 3.26
N LEU A 297 -8.84 16.51 3.16
CA LEU A 297 -9.20 15.65 2.03
C LEU A 297 -9.26 16.43 0.71
N ALA A 298 -9.86 17.62 0.72
CA ALA A 298 -9.93 18.49 -0.44
C ALA A 298 -8.54 18.96 -0.88
N THR A 299 -7.69 19.37 0.08
CA THR A 299 -6.32 19.81 -0.20
C THR A 299 -5.48 18.67 -0.75
N SER A 300 -5.56 17.49 -0.15
CA SER A 300 -4.88 16.28 -0.62
C SER A 300 -5.35 15.92 -2.03
N ALA A 301 -6.64 15.92 -2.31
CA ALA A 301 -7.18 15.63 -3.64
C ALA A 301 -6.74 16.64 -4.71
N LEU A 302 -6.71 17.94 -4.35
CA LEU A 302 -6.23 18.99 -5.25
C LEU A 302 -4.73 18.86 -5.53
N LEU A 303 -3.92 18.60 -4.49
CA LEU A 303 -2.49 18.35 -4.64
C LEU A 303 -2.22 17.07 -5.44
N ALA A 304 -3.10 16.07 -5.35
CA ALA A 304 -3.03 14.81 -6.09
C ALA A 304 -3.34 14.95 -7.60
N HIS A 305 -3.91 16.07 -8.01
CA HIS A 305 -4.66 16.18 -9.27
C HIS A 305 -5.81 15.15 -9.40
N LEU A 306 -6.38 14.68 -8.29
CA LEU A 306 -7.55 13.79 -8.26
C LEU A 306 -8.81 14.63 -8.43
N SER A 307 -9.19 14.90 -9.67
CA SER A 307 -10.41 15.64 -10.02
C SER A 307 -11.67 14.76 -10.01
N SER A 308 -11.80 13.86 -9.03
CA SER A 308 -13.01 13.07 -8.92
C SER A 308 -14.16 13.93 -8.39
N PHE A 309 -15.23 14.01 -9.17
CA PHE A 309 -16.44 14.75 -8.81
C PHE A 309 -16.99 14.32 -7.44
N GLY A 310 -16.88 13.03 -7.11
CA GLY A 310 -17.36 12.51 -5.84
C GLY A 310 -16.58 13.01 -4.63
N VAL A 311 -15.25 13.15 -4.73
CA VAL A 311 -14.41 13.69 -3.66
C VAL A 311 -14.63 15.20 -3.49
N LEU A 312 -14.54 15.97 -4.58
CA LEU A 312 -14.69 17.43 -4.52
C LEU A 312 -16.13 17.83 -4.16
N GLY A 313 -17.12 17.17 -4.76
CA GLY A 313 -18.54 17.37 -4.46
C GLY A 313 -18.88 16.99 -3.01
N GLY A 314 -18.39 15.84 -2.54
CA GLY A 314 -18.55 15.43 -1.15
C GLY A 314 -17.94 16.42 -0.15
N CYS A 315 -16.71 16.88 -0.40
CA CYS A 315 -16.05 17.91 0.40
C CYS A 315 -16.85 19.24 0.41
N ALA A 316 -17.38 19.67 -0.73
CA ALA A 316 -18.17 20.90 -0.82
C ALA A 316 -19.48 20.81 -0.01
N ILE A 317 -20.20 19.68 -0.11
CA ILE A 317 -21.42 19.42 0.66
C ILE A 317 -21.10 19.42 2.16
N ALA A 318 -20.02 18.76 2.57
CA ALA A 318 -19.64 18.70 3.97
C ALA A 318 -19.25 20.08 4.52
N ALA A 319 -18.48 20.87 3.77
CA ALA A 319 -18.14 22.24 4.12
C ALA A 319 -19.38 23.15 4.24
N ALA A 320 -20.37 22.98 3.36
CA ALA A 320 -21.64 23.70 3.46
C ALA A 320 -22.39 23.34 4.74
N GLY A 321 -22.43 22.06 5.12
CA GLY A 321 -23.00 21.60 6.38
C GLY A 321 -22.29 22.22 7.61
N SER A 322 -20.96 22.35 7.58
CA SER A 322 -20.20 23.03 8.65
C SER A 322 -20.50 24.52 8.72
N TYR A 323 -20.62 25.19 7.58
CA TYR A 323 -20.96 26.61 7.51
C TYR A 323 -22.38 26.88 8.04
N LEU A 324 -23.37 26.11 7.60
CA LEU A 324 -24.76 26.23 8.06
C LEU A 324 -24.87 26.00 9.57
N TYR A 325 -24.12 25.04 10.11
CA TYR A 325 -24.06 24.83 11.54
C TYR A 325 -23.58 26.09 12.27
N VAL A 326 -22.44 26.67 11.86
CA VAL A 326 -21.86 27.86 12.51
C VAL A 326 -22.81 29.06 12.46
N GLN A 327 -23.54 29.25 11.36
CA GLN A 327 -24.54 30.33 11.24
C GLN A 327 -25.72 30.18 12.20
N GLN A 328 -26.03 28.95 12.59
CA GLN A 328 -27.18 28.62 13.45
C GLN A 328 -26.82 28.49 14.92
N VAL A 329 -25.52 28.47 15.26
CA VAL A 329 -25.10 28.46 16.66
C VAL A 329 -25.61 29.75 17.31
N PRO A 330 -26.52 29.65 18.31
CA PRO A 330 -27.03 30.85 18.98
C PRO A 330 -25.87 31.64 19.57
N SER A 331 -25.80 32.94 19.29
CA SER A 331 -24.76 33.82 19.83
C SER A 331 -24.93 34.14 21.32
N ASP A 332 -26.00 33.62 21.95
CA ASP A 332 -26.45 34.07 23.27
C ASP A 332 -26.10 33.09 24.40
N ASP A 333 -25.41 33.64 25.41
CA ASP A 333 -25.01 33.07 26.71
C ASP A 333 -26.17 32.58 27.60
N LYS A 334 -27.43 32.67 27.15
CA LYS A 334 -28.60 32.19 27.89
C LYS A 334 -28.84 30.70 27.65
N VAL A 335 -27.78 29.90 27.73
CA VAL A 335 -27.92 28.47 27.95
C VAL A 335 -28.55 28.34 29.33
N ALA A 336 -29.87 28.18 29.36
CA ALA A 336 -30.64 27.94 30.57
C ALA A 336 -29.94 26.85 31.40
N GLU A 337 -29.99 26.94 32.73
CA GLU A 337 -29.40 25.93 33.61
C GLU A 337 -30.03 24.55 33.37
N GLU A 338 -29.51 23.81 32.39
CA GLU A 338 -30.05 22.52 31.98
C GLU A 338 -29.78 21.48 33.08
N SER A 339 -30.83 20.80 33.53
CA SER A 339 -30.73 19.74 34.53
C SER A 339 -30.19 18.45 33.90
N PHE A 340 -29.02 17.99 34.33
CA PHE A 340 -28.43 16.72 33.86
C PHE A 340 -29.25 15.52 34.37
N LYS A 341 -29.68 14.63 33.46
CA LYS A 341 -30.50 13.44 33.76
C LYS A 341 -29.72 12.13 33.48
N PRO A 342 -28.88 11.65 34.41
CA PRO A 342 -27.90 10.59 34.15
C PRO A 342 -28.49 9.20 33.84
N ARG A 343 -29.66 8.85 34.38
CA ARG A 343 -30.15 7.45 34.36
C ARG A 343 -30.44 6.90 32.96
N ARG A 344 -31.00 7.70 32.05
CA ARG A 344 -31.29 7.27 30.66
C ARG A 344 -30.03 7.27 29.79
N PHE A 345 -29.08 8.14 30.12
CA PHE A 345 -27.83 8.34 29.41
C PHE A 345 -26.85 7.17 29.59
N PHE A 346 -26.63 6.74 30.84
CA PHE A 346 -25.69 5.65 31.11
C PHE A 346 -26.18 4.28 30.61
N GLY A 347 -27.51 4.03 30.60
CA GLY A 347 -28.07 2.78 30.09
C GLY A 347 -27.80 2.54 28.60
N LEU A 348 -28.08 3.55 27.76
CA LEU A 348 -27.84 3.45 26.31
C LEU A 348 -26.34 3.36 25.98
N THR A 349 -25.52 4.14 26.68
CA THR A 349 -24.08 4.19 26.46
C THR A 349 -23.40 2.86 26.79
N SER A 350 -23.73 2.26 27.94
CA SER A 350 -23.19 0.95 28.34
C SER A 350 -23.61 -0.16 27.38
N LEU A 351 -24.86 -0.11 26.87
CA LEU A 351 -25.34 -1.07 25.87
C LEU A 351 -24.54 -0.98 24.57
N LEU A 352 -24.32 0.23 24.04
CA LEU A 352 -23.59 0.43 22.78
C LEU A 352 -22.12 0.01 22.90
N LEU A 353 -21.46 0.34 24.03
CA LEU A 353 -20.08 -0.10 24.29
C LEU A 353 -20.00 -1.63 24.44
N LEU A 354 -20.96 -2.26 25.12
CA LEU A 354 -21.01 -3.71 25.28
C LEU A 354 -21.21 -4.41 23.92
N VAL A 355 -22.14 -3.95 23.09
CA VAL A 355 -22.39 -4.51 21.75
C VAL A 355 -21.17 -4.37 20.86
N GLY A 356 -20.52 -3.20 20.86
CA GLY A 356 -19.27 -2.97 20.12
C GLY A 356 -18.16 -3.92 20.58
N PHE A 357 -17.95 -4.01 21.90
CA PHE A 357 -16.91 -4.85 22.50
C PHE A 357 -17.12 -6.33 22.23
N VAL A 358 -18.34 -6.85 22.47
CA VAL A 358 -18.69 -8.25 22.19
C VAL A 358 -18.48 -8.56 20.71
N SER A 359 -18.90 -7.67 19.82
CA SER A 359 -18.71 -7.86 18.36
C SER A 359 -17.23 -7.85 17.95
N SER A 360 -16.37 -7.08 18.63
CA SER A 360 -14.93 -7.09 18.37
C SER A 360 -14.21 -8.34 18.92
N VAL A 361 -14.66 -8.85 20.07
CA VAL A 361 -14.02 -9.99 20.76
C VAL A 361 -14.48 -11.34 20.20
N TYR A 362 -15.75 -11.49 19.82
CA TYR A 362 -16.31 -12.75 19.30
C TYR A 362 -15.97 -13.03 17.83
N ARG A 363 -15.01 -12.31 17.27
CA ARG A 363 -14.66 -12.46 15.87
C ARG A 363 -13.87 -13.77 15.66
N PRO A 364 -14.31 -14.69 14.78
CA PRO A 364 -13.43 -15.76 14.33
C PRO A 364 -12.23 -15.11 13.65
N ARG A 365 -11.04 -15.51 14.09
CA ARG A 365 -9.73 -15.05 13.62
C ARG A 365 -9.55 -15.50 12.16
N GLN A 366 -10.21 -14.82 11.23
CA GLN A 366 -10.10 -15.09 9.81
C GLN A 366 -8.68 -14.73 9.37
N GLN A 367 -8.04 -15.71 8.72
CA GLN A 367 -6.61 -15.83 8.48
C GLN A 367 -6.04 -14.67 7.66
N ASN A 368 -4.92 -14.13 8.15
CA ASN A 368 -3.67 -13.78 7.46
C ASN A 368 -3.69 -13.56 5.93
N GLU A 369 -4.60 -12.75 5.39
CA GLU A 369 -4.30 -12.13 4.09
C GLU A 369 -3.26 -11.04 4.31
N PRO A 370 -2.11 -11.09 3.61
CA PRO A 370 -1.09 -10.07 3.72
C PRO A 370 -1.72 -8.73 3.32
N PRO A 371 -1.61 -7.73 4.18
CA PRO A 371 -2.50 -6.60 4.08
C PRO A 371 -2.07 -5.69 2.92
N PRO A 372 -3.00 -5.20 2.08
CA PRO A 372 -2.66 -4.50 0.85
C PRO A 372 -1.76 -3.30 1.13
N SER A 373 -0.79 -3.06 0.24
CA SER A 373 0.10 -1.92 0.36
C SER A 373 -0.68 -0.62 0.19
N VAL A 374 -0.22 0.49 0.77
CA VAL A 374 -0.84 1.83 0.56
C VAL A 374 -0.87 2.19 -0.93
N SER A 375 0.07 1.66 -1.73
CA SER A 375 0.04 1.77 -3.19
C SER A 375 -1.07 0.96 -3.86
N GLN A 376 -1.54 -0.14 -3.27
CA GLN A 376 -2.72 -0.89 -3.75
C GLN A 376 -4.05 -0.23 -3.34
N LEU A 377 -4.10 0.48 -2.21
CA LEU A 377 -5.27 1.25 -1.77
C LEU A 377 -5.45 2.58 -2.52
N LEU A 378 -4.34 3.19 -2.98
CA LEU A 378 -4.35 4.38 -3.84
C LEU A 378 -4.41 4.04 -5.34
N ARG A 379 -4.17 2.77 -5.71
CA ARG A 379 -4.71 2.22 -6.96
C ARG A 379 -6.20 2.10 -6.75
N PHE A 380 -6.92 3.18 -7.07
CA PHE A 380 -8.33 3.08 -7.41
C PHE A 380 -8.54 1.79 -8.24
N GLU A 381 -9.70 1.16 -8.12
CA GLU A 381 -10.33 0.50 -9.27
C GLU A 381 -10.61 1.58 -10.37
N ALA A 382 -9.58 2.35 -10.73
CA ALA A 382 -9.42 2.90 -12.03
C ALA A 382 -9.54 1.66 -12.91
N LEU A 383 -10.63 1.59 -13.69
CA LEU A 383 -10.55 1.28 -15.11
C LEU A 383 -9.07 1.23 -15.48
N HIS A 384 -8.49 0.00 -15.55
CA HIS A 384 -7.06 -0.27 -15.71
C HIS A 384 -6.39 0.98 -16.29
N PRO A 385 -5.66 1.79 -15.49
CA PRO A 385 -5.31 3.16 -15.87
C PRO A 385 -4.64 3.05 -17.21
N SER A 386 -5.38 3.39 -18.28
CA SER A 386 -5.20 2.85 -19.64
C SER A 386 -3.74 2.52 -19.83
N CYS A 387 -3.35 1.28 -19.52
CA CYS A 387 -1.93 0.96 -19.55
C CYS A 387 -1.68 0.81 -21.02
N HIS A 388 -1.41 1.93 -21.66
CA HIS A 388 -0.89 1.92 -22.99
C HIS A 388 0.41 1.15 -22.85
N PRO A 389 0.58 0.04 -23.59
CA PRO A 389 1.88 -0.58 -23.75
C PRO A 389 2.90 0.54 -23.84
N ARG A 390 3.85 0.57 -22.91
CA ARG A 390 4.83 1.65 -22.84
C ARG A 390 5.51 1.68 -24.19
N LYS A 391 5.10 2.61 -25.05
CA LYS A 391 5.67 2.72 -26.38
C LYS A 391 7.16 2.88 -26.16
N THR A 392 7.95 2.01 -26.78
CA THR A 392 9.39 2.05 -26.78
C THR A 392 9.80 3.51 -26.95
N PRO A 393 10.66 4.07 -26.05
CA PRO A 393 11.07 5.46 -26.11
C PRO A 393 11.40 5.87 -27.55
N ALA A 394 11.10 7.10 -27.95
CA ALA A 394 11.25 7.52 -29.35
C ALA A 394 12.69 7.35 -29.89
N SER A 395 13.70 7.43 -29.03
CA SER A 395 15.11 7.14 -29.33
C SER A 395 15.40 5.66 -29.63
N LEU A 396 14.44 4.77 -29.33
CA LEU A 396 14.52 3.32 -29.41
C LEU A 396 13.49 2.72 -30.36
N ARG A 397 12.65 3.55 -31.01
CA ARG A 397 11.84 3.05 -32.12
C ARG A 397 12.80 2.69 -33.25
N PRO A 398 12.62 1.52 -33.90
CA PRO A 398 13.29 1.27 -35.16
C PRO A 398 13.09 2.50 -36.05
N LEU A 399 14.17 3.00 -36.63
CA LEU A 399 14.12 4.18 -37.53
C LEU A 399 13.24 3.95 -38.77
N TRP A 400 12.69 2.75 -38.93
CA TRP A 400 11.95 2.24 -40.06
C TRP A 400 10.70 1.51 -39.54
N GLU A 401 9.59 1.64 -40.27
CA GLU A 401 8.40 0.84 -40.03
C GLU A 401 8.75 -0.63 -40.36
N SER A 402 8.60 -1.52 -39.37
CA SER A 402 8.83 -2.95 -39.60
C SER A 402 7.64 -3.52 -40.37
N GLU A 403 7.90 -4.29 -41.42
CA GLU A 403 6.87 -5.06 -42.15
C GLU A 403 6.45 -6.33 -41.37
N TYR A 404 7.14 -6.65 -40.27
CA TYR A 404 6.89 -7.83 -39.45
C TYR A 404 6.02 -7.49 -38.24
N HIS A 405 4.89 -8.19 -38.08
CA HIS A 405 3.85 -7.86 -37.09
C HIS A 405 3.43 -9.01 -36.16
N GLU A 406 4.05 -10.20 -36.27
CA GLU A 406 3.60 -11.40 -35.53
C GLU A 406 3.73 -11.30 -34.00
N PHE A 407 4.57 -10.39 -33.50
CA PHE A 407 4.84 -10.19 -32.07
C PHE A 407 4.61 -8.75 -31.60
N ASP A 408 3.85 -7.96 -32.36
CA ASP A 408 3.60 -6.54 -32.07
C ASP A 408 2.97 -6.27 -30.71
N ASN A 409 2.15 -7.21 -30.21
CA ASN A 409 1.49 -7.13 -28.91
C ASN A 409 1.99 -8.19 -27.92
N VAL A 410 3.21 -8.70 -28.11
CA VAL A 410 3.91 -9.56 -27.15
C VAL A 410 4.97 -8.74 -26.43
N LEU A 411 5.08 -8.91 -25.10
CA LEU A 411 6.17 -8.34 -24.32
C LEU A 411 7.32 -9.34 -24.21
N LEU A 412 8.46 -9.01 -24.81
CA LEU A 412 9.70 -9.76 -24.63
C LEU A 412 10.40 -9.29 -23.34
N ILE A 413 10.47 -10.16 -22.35
CA ILE A 413 11.12 -9.95 -21.06
C ILE A 413 12.52 -10.56 -21.11
N VAL A 414 13.54 -9.70 -21.06
CA VAL A 414 14.94 -10.09 -21.17
C VAL A 414 15.65 -9.91 -19.82
N PHE A 415 16.07 -11.01 -19.21
CA PHE A 415 16.83 -10.97 -17.95
C PHE A 415 18.32 -11.12 -18.16
N PHE A 416 19.13 -10.38 -17.41
CA PHE A 416 20.59 -10.48 -17.44
C PHE A 416 21.19 -10.35 -16.04
N SER A 417 22.11 -11.27 -15.69
CA SER A 417 22.70 -11.41 -14.35
C SER A 417 24.21 -11.18 -14.29
N HIS A 418 24.91 -11.06 -15.43
CA HIS A 418 26.38 -10.99 -15.49
C HIS A 418 26.90 -9.78 -16.27
N ALA A 419 28.08 -9.30 -15.89
CA ALA A 419 28.75 -8.15 -16.53
C ALA A 419 29.10 -8.38 -18.01
N ARG A 420 29.29 -9.63 -18.46
CA ARG A 420 29.52 -9.97 -19.89
C ARG A 420 28.40 -9.51 -20.83
N TYR A 421 27.24 -9.16 -20.28
CA TYR A 421 26.07 -8.72 -21.03
C TYR A 421 26.11 -7.21 -21.34
N ASP A 422 26.99 -6.46 -20.69
CA ASP A 422 27.13 -5.01 -20.83
C ASP A 422 27.36 -4.54 -22.27
N VAL A 423 28.33 -5.15 -22.96
CA VAL A 423 28.73 -4.79 -24.33
C VAL A 423 27.81 -5.36 -25.41
N ASN A 424 26.89 -6.26 -25.05
CA ASN A 424 26.15 -7.08 -26.01
C ASN A 424 24.64 -6.78 -26.02
N LEU A 425 24.11 -6.08 -25.00
CA LEU A 425 22.71 -5.68 -24.92
C LEU A 425 22.24 -4.89 -26.14
N ASP A 426 23.09 -4.02 -26.67
CA ASP A 426 22.78 -3.23 -27.87
C ASP A 426 22.64 -4.13 -29.11
N PHE A 427 23.44 -5.18 -29.23
CA PHE A 427 23.39 -6.10 -30.37
C PHE A 427 22.14 -6.97 -30.33
N TYR A 428 21.81 -7.52 -29.16
CA TYR A 428 20.56 -8.26 -28.94
C TYR A 428 19.36 -7.39 -29.30
N LYS A 429 19.35 -6.14 -28.80
CA LYS A 429 18.27 -5.19 -29.06
C LYS A 429 18.19 -4.83 -30.54
N GLU A 430 19.30 -4.54 -31.20
CA GLU A 430 19.33 -4.19 -32.62
C GLU A 430 18.84 -5.33 -33.51
N VAL A 431 19.09 -6.57 -33.13
CA VAL A 431 18.59 -7.74 -33.86
C VAL A 431 17.11 -7.98 -33.58
N TYR A 432 16.69 -8.03 -32.32
CA TYR A 432 15.35 -8.50 -31.96
C TYR A 432 14.26 -7.42 -31.92
N SER A 433 14.63 -6.13 -31.80
CA SER A 433 13.64 -5.03 -31.83
C SER A 433 12.90 -4.90 -33.16
N LYS A 434 13.42 -5.49 -34.26
CA LYS A 434 12.70 -5.67 -35.53
C LYS A 434 11.39 -6.45 -35.33
N TYR A 435 11.43 -7.45 -34.46
CA TYR A 435 10.37 -8.44 -34.31
C TYR A 435 9.54 -8.20 -33.05
N PHE A 436 10.18 -7.75 -31.98
CA PHE A 436 9.54 -7.46 -30.69
C PHE A 436 9.64 -5.97 -30.40
N PRO A 437 8.64 -5.16 -30.77
CA PRO A 437 8.67 -3.72 -30.47
C PRO A 437 8.57 -3.45 -28.95
N ASN A 438 7.92 -4.34 -28.20
CA ASN A 438 7.82 -4.25 -26.74
C ASN A 438 8.85 -5.16 -26.09
N MET A 439 9.93 -4.57 -25.57
CA MET A 439 10.97 -5.27 -24.83
C MET A 439 11.16 -4.61 -23.47
N VAL A 440 11.33 -5.41 -22.42
CA VAL A 440 11.78 -4.97 -21.11
C VAL A 440 13.05 -5.73 -20.74
N PHE A 441 14.06 -4.99 -20.28
CA PHE A 441 15.33 -5.56 -19.84
C PHE A 441 15.42 -5.47 -18.31
N LEU A 442 15.66 -6.60 -17.66
CA LEU A 442 15.72 -6.73 -16.20
C LEU A 442 17.13 -7.14 -15.79
N GLY A 443 17.72 -6.38 -14.88
CA GLY A 443 19.06 -6.61 -14.37
C GLY A 443 19.43 -5.60 -13.28
N PRO A 444 20.71 -5.54 -12.88
CA PRO A 444 21.18 -4.59 -11.87
C PRO A 444 20.90 -3.12 -12.25
N GLN A 445 20.60 -2.29 -11.23
CA GLN A 445 20.11 -0.91 -11.36
C GLN A 445 20.94 -0.04 -12.30
N ASN A 446 22.25 -0.13 -12.13
CA ASN A 446 23.21 0.46 -13.03
C ASN A 446 24.31 -0.57 -13.26
N ARG A 447 25.07 -0.37 -14.33
CA ARG A 447 26.17 -1.25 -14.72
C ARG A 447 27.36 -1.18 -13.74
N GLN A 448 27.45 -0.10 -12.94
CA GLN A 448 28.49 0.11 -11.91
C GLN A 448 28.24 -0.61 -10.57
N ASP A 449 26.99 -0.89 -10.21
CA ASP A 449 26.58 -1.64 -9.00
C ASP A 449 27.01 -3.12 -9.10
N ALA A 450 27.51 -3.54 -10.27
CA ALA A 450 28.13 -4.84 -10.49
C ALA A 450 29.65 -4.90 -10.23
N GLY A 451 30.30 -3.78 -9.86
CA GLY A 451 31.76 -3.72 -9.74
C GLY A 451 32.51 -3.60 -11.08
N PHE A 452 31.86 -3.10 -12.13
CA PHE A 452 32.46 -2.88 -13.46
C PHE A 452 32.14 -1.47 -14.00
N ASN A 453 33.14 -0.78 -14.56
CA ASN A 453 33.04 0.64 -14.93
C ASN A 453 32.25 0.87 -16.24
N HIS A 454 31.29 1.80 -16.18
CA HIS A 454 30.55 2.55 -17.25
C HIS A 454 29.04 2.23 -17.44
N SER A 455 28.21 3.28 -17.51
CA SER A 455 26.73 3.30 -17.32
C SER A 455 25.89 3.45 -18.59
N PHE A 456 24.63 2.95 -18.55
CA PHE A 456 23.57 3.25 -19.51
C PHE A 456 22.21 3.46 -18.82
N ASP A 457 21.37 4.30 -19.43
CA ASP A 457 19.95 4.48 -19.14
C ASP A 457 19.12 3.43 -19.91
N VAL A 458 19.04 2.21 -19.38
CA VAL A 458 17.94 1.29 -19.73
C VAL A 458 16.85 1.53 -18.68
N VAL A 459 15.57 1.35 -19.03
CA VAL A 459 14.50 1.29 -18.02
C VAL A 459 14.71 0.02 -17.21
N VAL A 460 15.70 0.06 -16.31
CA VAL A 460 15.98 -0.95 -15.33
C VAL A 460 14.99 -0.69 -14.24
N ASN A 461 14.00 -1.57 -14.12
CA ASN A 461 13.27 -1.64 -12.88
C ASN A 461 14.20 -2.33 -11.87
N SER A 462 15.00 -1.51 -11.21
CA SER A 462 16.09 -1.95 -10.35
C SER A 462 15.59 -2.75 -9.17
N TYR A 463 16.18 -3.93 -8.94
CA TYR A 463 16.07 -4.60 -7.66
C TYR A 463 17.31 -4.26 -6.82
N TYR A 464 17.07 -3.77 -5.59
CA TYR A 464 18.06 -3.83 -4.52
C TYR A 464 18.17 -5.29 -4.09
N SER A 465 19.17 -6.04 -4.57
CA SER A 465 19.59 -7.20 -3.80
C SER A 465 20.65 -6.75 -2.83
N ASP A 466 20.27 -6.54 -1.57
CA ASP A 466 21.21 -6.58 -0.44
C ASP A 466 21.80 -8.00 -0.26
N GLU A 467 21.46 -8.93 -1.15
CA GLU A 467 21.88 -10.32 -1.16
C GLU A 467 23.21 -10.47 -1.91
N ASP A 468 24.12 -11.24 -1.31
CA ASP A 468 25.44 -11.53 -1.87
C ASP A 468 25.34 -12.32 -3.19
N MET A 469 25.68 -11.66 -4.30
CA MET A 469 25.69 -12.21 -5.66
C MET A 469 26.94 -13.06 -5.95
N SER A 470 27.84 -13.27 -4.98
CA SER A 470 29.05 -14.10 -5.16
C SER A 470 28.76 -15.58 -5.47
N VAL A 471 27.53 -16.03 -5.21
CA VAL A 471 27.08 -17.40 -5.50
C VAL A 471 26.20 -17.40 -6.75
N TRP A 472 26.72 -17.92 -7.87
CA TRP A 472 26.01 -18.06 -9.16
C TRP A 472 24.62 -18.73 -9.05
N LYS A 473 24.39 -19.53 -8.00
CA LYS A 473 23.11 -20.20 -7.68
C LYS A 473 22.00 -19.21 -7.28
N MET A 474 22.35 -18.00 -6.83
CA MET A 474 21.38 -16.95 -6.46
C MET A 474 20.71 -16.33 -7.69
N ALA A 475 21.37 -16.35 -8.86
CA ALA A 475 20.84 -15.80 -10.10
C ALA A 475 19.52 -16.48 -10.53
N GLY A 476 19.39 -17.79 -10.33
CA GLY A 476 18.15 -18.52 -10.65
C GLY A 476 16.99 -18.19 -9.71
N ARG A 477 17.25 -17.88 -8.43
CA ARG A 477 16.19 -17.36 -7.53
C ARG A 477 15.70 -15.99 -8.04
N MET A 478 16.64 -15.10 -8.36
CA MET A 478 16.30 -13.76 -8.85
C MET A 478 15.55 -13.80 -10.18
N ALA A 479 15.89 -14.72 -11.09
CA ALA A 479 15.29 -14.78 -12.42
C ALA A 479 13.75 -14.88 -12.37
N HIS A 480 13.18 -15.82 -11.62
CA HIS A 480 11.73 -15.95 -11.57
C HIS A 480 11.05 -14.85 -10.72
N HIS A 481 11.74 -14.29 -9.72
CA HIS A 481 11.32 -13.05 -9.05
C HIS A 481 11.20 -11.89 -10.06
N MET A 482 12.19 -11.76 -10.96
CA MET A 482 12.21 -10.71 -11.97
C MET A 482 11.14 -10.94 -13.03
N LEU A 483 10.90 -12.19 -13.46
CA LEU A 483 9.75 -12.54 -14.30
C LEU A 483 8.43 -12.10 -13.66
N TYR A 484 8.21 -12.46 -12.39
CA TYR A 484 7.02 -12.03 -11.65
C TYR A 484 6.89 -10.50 -11.62
N GLN A 485 7.97 -9.80 -11.24
CA GLN A 485 7.97 -8.34 -11.13
C GLN A 485 7.65 -7.67 -12.48
N ALA A 486 8.27 -8.12 -13.57
CA ALA A 486 8.02 -7.57 -14.89
C ALA A 486 6.57 -7.78 -15.34
N MET A 487 5.98 -8.94 -15.06
CA MET A 487 4.56 -9.19 -15.35
C MET A 487 3.62 -8.37 -14.46
N VAL A 488 3.99 -8.06 -13.21
CA VAL A 488 3.20 -7.16 -12.35
C VAL A 488 3.21 -5.72 -12.88
N GLU A 489 4.37 -5.25 -13.29
CA GLU A 489 4.55 -3.85 -13.68
C GLU A 489 4.11 -3.55 -15.11
N ASN A 490 4.08 -4.58 -15.95
CA ASN A 490 3.69 -4.48 -17.35
C ASN A 490 2.39 -5.27 -17.62
N ASP A 491 1.44 -5.22 -16.68
CA ASP A 491 0.08 -5.78 -16.84
C ASP A 491 -0.79 -4.85 -17.71
N CYS A 492 -0.45 -4.79 -19.00
CA CYS A 492 -0.96 -3.79 -19.94
C CYS A 492 -1.80 -4.37 -21.09
N GLY A 493 -2.31 -5.59 -20.90
CA GLY A 493 -3.15 -6.26 -21.90
C GLY A 493 -2.37 -6.75 -23.13
N TYR A 494 -1.12 -7.16 -22.95
CA TYR A 494 -0.35 -7.86 -23.99
C TYR A 494 -1.01 -9.21 -24.32
N ASP A 495 -0.92 -9.64 -25.57
CA ASP A 495 -1.41 -10.95 -26.04
C ASP A 495 -0.59 -12.10 -25.42
N GLY A 496 0.65 -11.80 -25.02
CA GLY A 496 1.48 -12.72 -24.26
C GLY A 496 2.79 -12.11 -23.79
N TYR A 497 3.48 -12.89 -22.96
CA TYR A 497 4.77 -12.56 -22.37
C TYR A 497 5.77 -13.63 -22.78
N LEU A 498 6.83 -13.24 -23.50
CA LEU A 498 7.93 -14.13 -23.84
C LEU A 498 9.10 -13.85 -22.91
N TRP A 499 9.43 -14.80 -22.05
CA TRP A 499 10.60 -14.74 -21.19
C TRP A 499 11.80 -15.37 -21.89
N ALA A 500 12.90 -14.63 -22.00
CA ALA A 500 14.16 -15.12 -22.53
C ALA A 500 15.36 -14.40 -21.88
N PRO A 501 16.21 -15.09 -21.10
CA PRO A 501 17.46 -14.52 -20.63
C PRO A 501 18.35 -14.05 -21.78
N PHE A 502 19.24 -13.12 -21.50
CA PHE A 502 20.04 -12.43 -22.50
C PHE A 502 20.95 -13.36 -23.33
N ASP A 503 21.43 -14.43 -22.73
CA ASP A 503 22.21 -15.50 -23.37
C ASP A 503 21.33 -16.57 -24.03
N THR A 504 20.11 -16.21 -24.42
CA THR A 504 19.23 -17.08 -25.20
C THR A 504 19.17 -16.62 -26.65
N PHE A 505 19.46 -17.52 -27.58
CA PHE A 505 19.17 -17.31 -29.00
C PHE A 505 17.67 -17.57 -29.27
N LEU A 506 17.02 -16.68 -30.02
CA LEU A 506 15.61 -16.78 -30.39
C LEU A 506 15.47 -16.98 -31.90
N ASN A 507 15.04 -18.17 -32.33
CA ASN A 507 14.72 -18.45 -33.73
C ASN A 507 13.34 -17.87 -34.08
N VAL A 508 13.24 -16.55 -34.24
CA VAL A 508 11.97 -15.83 -34.46
C VAL A 508 11.09 -16.42 -35.58
N PRO A 509 11.62 -16.75 -36.79
CA PRO A 509 10.79 -17.34 -37.84
C PRO A 509 10.18 -18.69 -37.47
N ARG A 510 10.78 -19.41 -36.54
CA ARG A 510 10.26 -20.66 -36.04
C ARG A 510 9.24 -20.42 -34.93
N LEU A 511 9.54 -19.51 -34.00
CA LEU A 511 8.62 -19.13 -32.91
C LEU A 511 7.27 -18.57 -33.40
N GLN A 512 7.21 -17.88 -34.54
CA GLN A 512 5.93 -17.38 -35.07
C GLN A 512 4.93 -18.47 -35.47
N GLN A 513 5.40 -19.70 -35.70
CA GLN A 513 4.53 -20.83 -36.05
C GLN A 513 3.78 -21.39 -34.84
N PHE A 514 4.19 -21.02 -33.63
CA PHE A 514 3.55 -21.46 -32.41
C PHE A 514 2.24 -20.70 -32.18
N ASP A 515 1.20 -21.39 -31.72
CA ASP A 515 -0.06 -20.77 -31.34
C ASP A 515 0.15 -19.91 -30.08
N LYS A 516 0.16 -18.59 -30.29
CA LYS A 516 0.33 -17.55 -29.26
C LYS A 516 -0.82 -17.51 -28.23
N SER A 517 -1.88 -18.31 -28.40
CA SER A 517 -2.93 -18.49 -27.39
C SER A 517 -2.60 -19.60 -26.38
N ARG A 518 -1.53 -20.37 -26.58
CA ARG A 518 -1.13 -21.51 -25.73
C ARG A 518 0.22 -21.27 -25.07
N PHE A 519 0.49 -21.96 -23.97
CA PHE A 519 1.80 -21.94 -23.32
C PHE A 519 2.86 -22.58 -24.21
N TRP A 520 4.06 -22.01 -24.27
CA TRP A 520 5.21 -22.63 -24.95
C TRP A 520 6.28 -22.99 -23.93
N TYR A 521 6.67 -24.25 -23.92
CA TYR A 521 7.67 -24.79 -23.01
C TYR A 521 8.10 -26.18 -23.49
N HIS A 522 9.36 -26.57 -23.26
CA HIS A 522 9.89 -27.92 -23.52
C HIS A 522 9.37 -28.97 -22.52
N SER A 523 8.03 -29.04 -22.41
CA SER A 523 7.29 -29.88 -21.45
C SER A 523 7.44 -31.38 -21.75
N PRO A 524 7.46 -32.27 -20.73
CA PRO A 524 7.37 -33.72 -20.95
C PRO A 524 6.05 -34.15 -21.61
N TRP A 525 5.02 -33.29 -21.53
CA TRP A 525 3.68 -33.52 -22.08
C TRP A 525 3.35 -32.55 -23.20
N GLY A 526 4.36 -31.87 -23.76
CA GLY A 526 4.18 -30.87 -24.80
C GLY A 526 3.74 -31.48 -26.12
N GLU A 527 2.86 -30.80 -26.84
CA GLU A 527 2.52 -31.12 -28.22
C GLU A 527 3.57 -30.50 -29.15
N PHE A 528 4.21 -31.32 -29.99
CA PHE A 528 5.18 -30.84 -30.96
C PHE A 528 4.50 -29.97 -32.01
N VAL A 529 4.99 -28.74 -32.19
CA VAL A 529 4.56 -27.90 -33.30
C VAL A 529 5.18 -28.46 -34.57
N PRO A 530 4.37 -28.87 -35.58
CA PRO A 530 4.88 -29.49 -36.79
C PRO A 530 6.04 -28.71 -37.39
N ASN A 531 7.08 -29.44 -37.76
CA ASN A 531 8.25 -28.89 -38.43
C ASN A 531 8.48 -29.67 -39.71
N THR A 532 8.47 -28.99 -40.85
CA THR A 532 8.78 -29.62 -42.14
C THR A 532 10.26 -30.00 -42.26
N ALA A 533 11.12 -29.50 -41.37
CA ALA A 533 12.57 -29.61 -41.47
C ALA A 533 13.23 -30.58 -40.48
N SER A 534 12.52 -31.18 -39.53
CA SER A 534 13.10 -32.09 -38.53
C SER A 534 12.06 -33.01 -37.89
N THR A 535 12.49 -34.23 -37.51
CA THR A 535 11.76 -35.16 -36.64
C THR A 535 12.46 -35.40 -35.29
N LEU A 536 13.64 -34.80 -35.08
CA LEU A 536 14.43 -34.96 -33.86
C LEU A 536 14.34 -33.68 -33.01
N HIS A 537 14.08 -33.88 -31.72
CA HIS A 537 13.75 -32.82 -30.77
C HIS A 537 14.75 -32.72 -29.61
N ALA A 538 14.77 -31.57 -28.95
CA ALA A 538 15.52 -31.37 -27.72
C ALA A 538 15.00 -32.28 -26.58
N PRO A 539 15.84 -32.59 -25.57
CA PRO A 539 15.38 -33.33 -24.40
C PRO A 539 14.24 -32.60 -23.69
N VAL A 540 13.24 -33.37 -23.23
CA VAL A 540 12.12 -32.82 -22.45
C VAL A 540 12.56 -32.44 -21.04
N ALA A 541 11.79 -31.55 -20.39
CA ALA A 541 11.95 -31.26 -18.98
C ALA A 541 11.78 -32.53 -18.10
N SER A 542 12.31 -32.50 -16.89
CA SER A 542 12.28 -33.61 -15.94
C SER A 542 11.13 -33.48 -14.93
N ILE A 543 10.76 -34.61 -14.33
CA ILE A 543 9.74 -34.69 -13.27
C ILE A 543 10.45 -35.11 -11.98
N SER A 544 10.21 -34.40 -10.88
CA SER A 544 10.86 -34.66 -9.59
C SER A 544 10.70 -36.13 -9.15
N PRO A 545 11.67 -36.78 -8.49
CA PRO A 545 11.53 -38.17 -8.04
C PRO A 545 10.32 -38.40 -7.11
N ASP A 546 9.79 -39.62 -7.13
CA ASP A 546 8.72 -40.10 -6.23
C ASP A 546 8.98 -41.57 -5.82
N PRO A 547 9.12 -41.90 -4.52
CA PRO A 547 9.06 -40.98 -3.38
C PRO A 547 10.23 -39.99 -3.39
N TYR A 548 10.06 -38.88 -2.66
CA TYR A 548 11.16 -37.96 -2.43
C TYR A 548 12.31 -38.71 -1.72
N PRO A 549 13.54 -38.73 -2.27
CA PRO A 549 14.64 -39.44 -1.65
C PRO A 549 14.92 -38.89 -0.25
N GLU A 550 15.08 -39.78 0.72
CA GLU A 550 15.38 -39.39 2.11
C GLU A 550 16.68 -38.60 2.20
N ASN A 551 17.64 -38.90 1.33
CA ASN A 551 18.87 -38.13 1.17
C ASN A 551 18.80 -37.25 -0.10
N PRO A 552 18.73 -35.91 0.03
CA PRO A 552 18.73 -34.99 -1.11
C PRO A 552 19.95 -35.15 -2.03
N GLU A 553 21.08 -35.64 -1.51
CA GLU A 553 22.29 -35.87 -2.31
C GLU A 553 22.13 -37.00 -3.33
N ASP A 554 21.24 -37.97 -3.08
CA ASP A 554 20.93 -39.03 -4.05
C ASP A 554 20.17 -38.49 -5.27
N VAL A 555 19.56 -37.30 -5.14
CA VAL A 555 18.82 -36.64 -6.22
C VAL A 555 19.76 -35.95 -7.22
N HIS A 556 21.00 -35.62 -6.83
CA HIS A 556 22.00 -35.00 -7.73
C HIS A 556 22.32 -35.87 -8.96
N LYS A 557 21.98 -37.16 -8.94
CA LYS A 557 22.09 -38.07 -10.09
C LYS A 557 21.13 -37.73 -11.23
N TYR A 558 20.03 -37.01 -10.96
CA TYR A 558 19.00 -36.68 -11.94
C TYR A 558 19.24 -35.29 -12.51
N GLU A 559 19.22 -34.24 -11.67
CA GLU A 559 19.67 -32.88 -12.02
C GLU A 559 20.17 -32.19 -10.74
N TRP A 560 21.17 -31.31 -10.85
CA TRP A 560 21.87 -30.80 -9.68
C TRP A 560 21.00 -29.90 -8.78
N TRP A 561 20.01 -29.19 -9.36
CA TRP A 561 19.14 -28.29 -8.61
C TRP A 561 18.11 -29.01 -7.73
N TRP A 562 17.69 -30.23 -8.10
CA TRP A 562 16.69 -30.98 -7.34
C TRP A 562 17.13 -31.30 -5.90
N GLY A 563 18.39 -31.72 -5.74
CA GLY A 563 18.98 -32.14 -4.47
C GLY A 563 19.49 -31.00 -3.59
N SER A 564 19.45 -29.76 -4.08
CA SER A 564 19.94 -28.61 -3.31
C SER A 564 19.09 -28.37 -2.06
N LYS A 565 19.74 -28.30 -0.90
CA LYS A 565 19.10 -27.95 0.37
C LYS A 565 18.64 -26.50 0.43
N GLU A 566 19.24 -25.62 -0.39
CA GLU A 566 19.03 -24.18 -0.35
C GLU A 566 17.93 -23.70 -1.29
N TYR A 567 17.65 -24.44 -2.37
CA TYR A 567 16.71 -24.00 -3.41
C TYR A 567 16.02 -25.14 -4.17
N GLY A 568 16.32 -26.40 -3.83
CA GLY A 568 15.75 -27.59 -4.46
C GLY A 568 14.40 -28.00 -3.89
N LEU A 569 14.09 -29.29 -4.00
CA LEU A 569 12.78 -29.84 -3.66
C LEU A 569 12.34 -29.60 -2.21
N SER A 570 13.26 -29.72 -1.25
CA SER A 570 12.96 -29.47 0.17
C SER A 570 12.49 -28.04 0.46
N VAL A 571 12.83 -27.10 -0.43
CA VAL A 571 12.45 -25.69 -0.34
C VAL A 571 11.18 -25.40 -1.14
N CYS A 572 11.03 -26.04 -2.30
CA CYS A 572 9.89 -25.82 -3.20
C CYS A 572 8.61 -26.53 -2.74
N MET A 573 8.72 -27.74 -2.16
CA MET A 573 7.56 -28.56 -1.78
C MET A 573 6.65 -27.92 -0.73
N PRO A 574 7.15 -27.30 0.36
CA PRO A 574 6.28 -26.65 1.34
C PRO A 574 5.42 -25.52 0.75
N VAL A 575 5.92 -24.82 -0.28
CA VAL A 575 5.12 -23.82 -1.01
C VAL A 575 4.09 -24.52 -1.89
N PHE A 576 4.52 -25.52 -2.64
CA PHE A 576 3.64 -26.30 -3.48
C PHE A 576 2.43 -26.82 -2.70
N GLU A 577 2.62 -27.36 -1.50
CA GLU A 577 1.53 -27.85 -0.65
C GLU A 577 0.49 -26.78 -0.26
N LYS A 578 0.91 -25.51 -0.16
CA LYS A 578 0.00 -24.37 0.10
C LYS A 578 -0.81 -23.97 -1.13
N ILE A 579 -0.37 -24.32 -2.34
CA ILE A 579 -1.09 -24.02 -3.58
C ILE A 579 -2.49 -24.64 -3.51
N PRO A 580 -3.54 -23.94 -3.98
CA PRO A 580 -4.90 -24.46 -3.96
C PRO A 580 -5.00 -25.87 -4.54
N GLN A 581 -5.65 -26.78 -3.79
CA GLN A 581 -5.78 -28.20 -4.15
C GLN A 581 -6.22 -28.40 -5.60
N ARG A 582 -7.17 -27.59 -6.09
CA ARG A 582 -7.67 -27.63 -7.48
C ARG A 582 -6.57 -27.53 -8.55
N LEU A 583 -5.51 -26.76 -8.32
CA LEU A 583 -4.41 -26.59 -9.28
C LEU A 583 -3.44 -27.77 -9.16
N ARG A 584 -3.18 -28.21 -7.93
CA ARG A 584 -2.36 -29.37 -7.65
C ARG A 584 -2.95 -30.67 -8.21
N ASP A 585 -4.27 -30.88 -8.08
CA ASP A 585 -4.97 -32.02 -8.66
C ASP A 585 -4.80 -32.07 -10.18
N ARG A 586 -4.79 -30.91 -10.83
CA ARG A 586 -4.53 -30.82 -12.28
C ARG A 586 -3.11 -31.26 -12.62
N LEU A 587 -2.10 -30.80 -11.89
CA LEU A 587 -0.73 -31.26 -12.11
C LEU A 587 -0.59 -32.77 -11.81
N ALA A 588 -1.31 -33.27 -10.82
CA ALA A 588 -1.32 -34.70 -10.49
C ALA A 588 -1.88 -35.56 -11.62
N GLU A 589 -2.84 -35.07 -12.41
CA GLU A 589 -3.38 -35.79 -13.58
C GLU A 589 -2.31 -36.06 -14.64
N PHE A 590 -1.35 -35.14 -14.84
CA PHE A 590 -0.20 -35.37 -15.72
C PHE A 590 0.81 -36.37 -15.16
N ASN A 591 0.74 -36.67 -13.86
CA ASN A 591 1.71 -37.45 -13.09
C ASN A 591 1.09 -38.72 -12.48
N ASP A 592 0.08 -39.32 -13.13
CA ASP A 592 -0.59 -40.55 -12.65
C ASP A 592 -1.16 -40.42 -11.22
N GLY A 593 -1.70 -39.26 -10.89
CA GLY A 593 -2.24 -38.93 -9.56
C GLY A 593 -1.18 -38.56 -8.52
N LYS A 594 0.10 -38.46 -8.90
CA LYS A 594 1.21 -38.16 -7.98
C LYS A 594 1.51 -36.67 -7.92
N MET A 595 1.88 -36.23 -6.73
CA MET A 595 2.16 -34.82 -6.42
C MET A 595 3.62 -34.47 -6.70
N ARG A 596 4.01 -34.51 -7.97
CA ARG A 596 5.40 -34.30 -8.43
C ARG A 596 5.58 -32.89 -9.01
N LEU A 597 6.73 -32.28 -8.75
CA LEU A 597 7.12 -31.01 -9.34
C LEU A 597 7.69 -31.23 -10.74
N VAL A 598 7.58 -30.20 -11.58
CA VAL A 598 8.15 -30.19 -12.93
C VAL A 598 9.36 -29.29 -12.91
N GLY A 599 10.46 -29.72 -13.54
CA GLY A 599 11.64 -28.88 -13.64
C GLY A 599 12.46 -29.11 -14.89
N GLY A 600 13.17 -28.08 -15.29
CA GLY A 600 13.93 -28.02 -16.54
C GLY A 600 14.24 -26.58 -16.88
N SER A 601 15.08 -26.36 -17.90
CA SER A 601 15.49 -25.01 -18.32
C SER A 601 14.28 -24.09 -18.40
N SER A 602 14.37 -22.90 -17.83
CA SER A 602 13.32 -21.88 -17.94
C SER A 602 13.84 -20.67 -18.69
N ASP A 603 14.81 -20.90 -19.58
CA ASP A 603 15.42 -19.86 -20.41
C ASP A 603 14.52 -19.45 -21.58
N THR A 604 13.48 -20.21 -21.89
CA THR A 604 12.46 -19.77 -22.84
C THR A 604 11.09 -20.26 -22.42
N VAL A 605 10.20 -19.31 -22.11
CA VAL A 605 8.82 -19.59 -21.73
C VAL A 605 7.92 -18.53 -22.36
N TYR A 606 6.86 -18.97 -23.03
CA TYR A 606 5.80 -18.06 -23.48
C TYR A 606 4.53 -18.27 -22.66
N ILE A 607 4.01 -17.17 -22.12
CA ILE A 607 2.82 -17.12 -21.28
C ILE A 607 1.73 -16.33 -22.01
N PRO A 608 0.62 -16.97 -22.43
CA PRO A 608 -0.50 -16.26 -23.04
C PRO A 608 -1.09 -15.20 -22.10
N GLY A 609 -1.46 -14.05 -22.65
CA GLY A 609 -2.02 -12.92 -21.90
C GLY A 609 -3.25 -13.32 -21.08
N LYS A 610 -4.13 -14.16 -21.66
CA LYS A 610 -5.33 -14.70 -20.97
C LYS A 610 -5.00 -15.50 -19.70
N HIS A 611 -3.80 -16.08 -19.60
CA HIS A 611 -3.35 -16.89 -18.47
C HIS A 611 -2.35 -16.17 -17.57
N ALA A 612 -1.88 -14.98 -17.97
CA ALA A 612 -0.81 -14.25 -17.31
C ALA A 612 -1.09 -13.97 -15.83
N LYS A 613 -2.33 -13.62 -15.48
CA LYS A 613 -2.73 -13.39 -14.08
C LYS A 613 -2.63 -14.66 -13.24
N ALA A 614 -3.20 -15.76 -13.71
CA ALA A 614 -3.20 -17.03 -12.98
C ALA A 614 -1.76 -17.57 -12.81
N PHE A 615 -0.96 -17.51 -13.89
CA PHE A 615 0.45 -17.86 -13.85
C PHE A 615 1.21 -17.02 -12.82
N ARG A 616 1.08 -15.70 -12.88
CA ARG A 616 1.75 -14.76 -11.98
C ARG A 616 1.36 -14.96 -10.51
N GLU A 617 0.07 -15.15 -10.22
CA GLU A 617 -0.41 -15.43 -8.86
C GLU A 617 0.18 -16.75 -8.32
N THR A 618 0.31 -17.76 -9.18
CA THR A 618 0.89 -19.05 -8.82
C THR A 618 2.40 -18.96 -8.61
N LEU A 619 3.12 -18.30 -9.54
CA LEU A 619 4.55 -18.03 -9.43
C LEU A 619 4.86 -17.18 -8.18
N GLY A 620 3.97 -16.24 -7.86
CA GLY A 620 4.03 -15.38 -6.68
C GLY A 620 4.13 -16.14 -5.35
N MET A 621 3.55 -17.35 -5.26
CA MET A 621 3.65 -18.19 -4.07
C MET A 621 5.07 -18.72 -3.87
N PHE A 622 5.81 -19.02 -4.95
CA PHE A 622 7.20 -19.48 -4.87
C PHE A 622 8.18 -18.40 -4.41
N LEU A 623 7.78 -17.12 -4.44
CA LEU A 623 8.57 -16.01 -3.89
C LEU A 623 8.67 -16.04 -2.36
N GLU A 624 7.82 -16.83 -1.67
CA GLU A 624 7.90 -17.03 -0.22
C GLU A 624 9.15 -17.80 0.20
N THR A 625 9.82 -18.47 -0.74
CA THR A 625 11.00 -19.28 -0.48
C THR A 625 12.13 -18.96 -1.47
N THR A 626 13.23 -19.69 -1.33
CA THR A 626 14.38 -19.63 -2.22
C THR A 626 14.27 -20.65 -3.37
N CYS A 627 13.06 -21.10 -3.72
CA CYS A 627 12.85 -22.11 -4.75
C CYS A 627 13.51 -21.72 -6.08
N PHE A 628 14.21 -22.67 -6.72
CA PHE A 628 14.95 -22.38 -7.93
C PHE A 628 14.03 -22.12 -9.14
N LEU A 629 14.40 -21.20 -10.03
CA LEU A 629 13.65 -20.83 -11.25
C LEU A 629 13.20 -22.07 -12.03
N GLU A 630 14.13 -22.99 -12.27
CA GLU A 630 13.91 -24.18 -13.10
C GLU A 630 13.00 -25.21 -12.46
N ILE A 631 12.50 -24.94 -11.25
CA ILE A 631 11.45 -25.70 -10.59
C ILE A 631 10.19 -24.83 -10.50
N ALA A 632 10.32 -23.61 -9.97
CA ALA A 632 9.21 -22.70 -9.73
C ALA A 632 8.44 -22.34 -11.00
N THR A 633 9.15 -21.99 -12.08
CA THR A 633 8.54 -21.53 -13.34
C THR A 633 7.85 -22.67 -14.09
N PRO A 634 8.50 -23.82 -14.35
CA PRO A 634 7.85 -24.94 -15.04
C PRO A 634 6.67 -25.49 -14.23
N THR A 635 6.82 -25.64 -12.91
CA THR A 635 5.72 -26.06 -12.04
C THR A 635 4.55 -25.08 -12.10
N SER A 636 4.81 -23.77 -11.98
CA SER A 636 3.74 -22.75 -12.04
C SER A 636 2.99 -22.78 -13.38
N LEU A 637 3.70 -23.00 -14.48
CA LEU A 637 3.10 -23.13 -15.82
C LEU A 637 2.15 -24.32 -15.89
N HIS A 638 2.60 -25.52 -15.47
CA HIS A 638 1.78 -26.74 -15.54
C HIS A 638 0.60 -26.72 -14.56
N LEU A 639 0.71 -26.01 -13.43
CA LEU A 639 -0.39 -25.82 -12.50
C LEU A 639 -1.55 -25.02 -13.10
N VAL A 640 -1.24 -24.04 -13.97
CA VAL A 640 -2.24 -23.10 -14.50
C VAL A 640 -2.69 -23.42 -15.93
N ALA A 641 -1.90 -24.17 -16.70
CA ALA A 641 -2.27 -24.65 -18.03
C ALA A 641 -3.65 -25.34 -18.00
N PRO A 642 -4.63 -24.91 -18.80
CA PRO A 642 -5.95 -25.56 -18.87
C PRO A 642 -5.84 -27.01 -19.36
N ARG A 643 -6.82 -27.85 -19.01
CA ARG A 643 -6.82 -29.28 -19.40
C ARG A 643 -7.04 -29.50 -20.89
N ASP A 644 -7.79 -28.60 -21.50
CA ASP A 644 -8.20 -28.59 -22.89
C ASP A 644 -7.25 -27.79 -23.79
N GLU A 645 -6.22 -27.18 -23.22
CA GLU A 645 -5.21 -26.42 -23.95
C GLU A 645 -3.84 -27.08 -23.77
N PRO A 646 -3.31 -27.77 -24.79
CA PRO A 646 -2.00 -28.39 -24.67
C PRO A 646 -0.90 -27.32 -24.60
N ILE A 647 0.17 -27.64 -23.87
CA ILE A 647 1.41 -26.88 -23.89
C ILE A 647 2.12 -27.21 -25.20
N LEU A 648 2.61 -26.22 -25.93
CA LEU A 648 3.37 -26.44 -27.16
C LEU A 648 4.85 -26.70 -26.81
N PHE A 649 5.38 -27.80 -27.33
CA PHE A 649 6.75 -28.21 -27.13
C PHE A 649 7.71 -27.30 -27.89
N LEU A 650 8.63 -26.67 -27.17
CA LEU A 650 9.66 -25.79 -27.71
C LEU A 650 10.99 -26.55 -27.75
N ASP A 651 11.65 -26.64 -28.90
CA ASP A 651 12.97 -27.25 -29.08
C ASP A 651 14.08 -26.35 -28.50
N HIS A 652 14.12 -26.30 -27.16
CA HIS A 652 15.10 -25.55 -26.39
C HIS A 652 16.34 -26.39 -26.08
N TRP A 653 17.52 -25.92 -26.50
CA TRP A 653 18.78 -26.61 -26.23
C TRP A 653 19.57 -25.96 -25.11
N TRP A 654 19.97 -26.75 -24.12
CA TRP A 654 20.88 -26.30 -23.09
C TRP A 654 22.31 -26.73 -23.40
N ILE A 655 23.13 -25.80 -23.87
CA ILE A 655 24.50 -26.09 -24.29
C ILE A 655 25.53 -25.45 -23.36
N TRP A 656 26.63 -26.16 -23.14
CA TRP A 656 27.76 -25.71 -22.34
C TRP A 656 29.10 -25.86 -23.08
N GLN A 657 29.04 -26.38 -24.31
CA GLN A 657 30.19 -26.66 -25.14
C GLN A 657 30.05 -25.93 -26.46
N GLU A 658 31.19 -25.55 -27.03
CA GLU A 658 31.23 -24.86 -28.31
C GLU A 658 30.63 -25.69 -29.46
N PRO A 659 30.07 -25.02 -30.48
CA PRO A 659 30.03 -23.56 -30.65
C PRO A 659 28.91 -22.90 -29.83
N LEU A 660 29.22 -21.82 -29.10
CA LEU A 660 28.25 -21.03 -28.31
C LEU A 660 27.65 -19.88 -29.15
N SER A 661 27.40 -20.15 -30.43
CA SER A 661 27.05 -19.16 -31.45
C SER A 661 26.01 -19.74 -32.42
N VAL A 662 25.62 -18.98 -33.45
CA VAL A 662 24.66 -19.45 -34.46
C VAL A 662 25.20 -20.61 -35.31
N GLU A 663 26.48 -20.95 -35.19
CA GLU A 663 27.03 -22.17 -35.77
C GLU A 663 26.42 -23.43 -35.13
N PHE A 664 26.05 -23.39 -33.84
CA PHE A 664 25.33 -24.49 -33.19
C PHE A 664 24.03 -24.80 -33.92
N VAL A 665 23.25 -23.76 -34.24
CA VAL A 665 21.98 -23.87 -34.97
C VAL A 665 22.19 -24.59 -36.30
N ARG A 666 23.20 -24.16 -37.08
CA ARG A 666 23.53 -24.79 -38.37
C ARG A 666 24.00 -26.24 -38.21
N ASN A 667 24.76 -26.54 -37.16
CA ASN A 667 25.24 -27.88 -36.87
C ASN A 667 24.10 -28.83 -36.48
N GLN A 668 23.08 -28.33 -35.78
CA GLN A 668 21.87 -29.10 -35.47
C GLN A 668 21.02 -29.30 -36.72
N TRP A 669 20.80 -28.24 -37.49
CA TRP A 669 20.13 -28.32 -38.78
C TRP A 669 20.76 -29.28 -39.78
N ALA A 670 22.09 -29.45 -39.75
CA ALA A 670 22.81 -30.42 -40.58
C ALA A 670 22.67 -31.88 -40.10
N LYS A 671 22.18 -32.07 -38.87
CA LYS A 671 21.85 -33.38 -38.26
C LYS A 671 20.34 -33.65 -38.29
N ASP A 672 19.59 -32.89 -39.08
CA ASP A 672 18.12 -32.96 -39.13
C ASP A 672 17.47 -32.81 -37.76
N THR A 673 18.04 -31.95 -36.90
CA THR A 673 17.46 -31.50 -35.62
C THR A 673 17.02 -30.04 -35.75
N GLU A 674 16.02 -29.63 -34.97
CA GLU A 674 15.55 -28.24 -34.95
C GLU A 674 16.06 -27.49 -33.71
N VAL A 675 16.18 -26.16 -33.83
CA VAL A 675 16.54 -25.27 -32.73
C VAL A 675 15.57 -24.10 -32.72
N ASP A 676 14.59 -24.14 -31.83
CA ASP A 676 13.68 -23.01 -31.60
C ASP A 676 14.40 -21.94 -30.77
N THR A 677 15.11 -22.38 -29.73
CA THR A 677 15.96 -21.55 -28.87
C THR A 677 17.11 -22.35 -28.29
N PHE A 678 18.13 -21.68 -27.77
CA PHE A 678 19.14 -22.33 -26.94
C PHE A 678 19.77 -21.36 -25.94
N HIS A 679 20.16 -21.87 -24.78
CA HIS A 679 20.85 -21.15 -23.70
C HIS A 679 22.38 -21.12 -23.93
N THR A 680 23.07 -20.16 -23.30
CA THR A 680 24.52 -19.91 -23.43
C THR A 680 24.93 -19.36 -24.79
N PHE A 681 24.07 -18.59 -25.46
CA PHE A 681 24.45 -17.82 -26.64
C PHE A 681 25.41 -16.69 -26.28
N HIS A 682 26.58 -16.68 -26.93
CA HIS A 682 27.59 -15.64 -26.76
C HIS A 682 27.55 -14.66 -27.93
N TRP A 683 27.23 -13.41 -27.62
CA TRP A 683 27.27 -12.28 -28.56
C TRP A 683 28.69 -11.75 -28.82
N GLY A 684 29.67 -12.21 -28.05
CA GLY A 684 31.04 -11.74 -28.07
C GLY A 684 31.95 -12.71 -27.32
N ASP A 685 33.24 -12.40 -27.25
CA ASP A 685 34.23 -13.21 -26.54
C ASP A 685 34.99 -12.38 -25.50
N PRO A 686 35.52 -13.02 -24.44
CA PRO A 686 36.50 -12.39 -23.58
C PRO A 686 37.79 -12.12 -24.40
N GLY A 687 38.21 -10.86 -24.44
CA GLY A 687 39.52 -10.51 -24.99
C GLY A 687 40.66 -11.03 -24.11
N ALA A 688 41.91 -10.81 -24.56
CA ALA A 688 43.10 -11.22 -23.81
C ALA A 688 43.21 -10.58 -22.40
N ASP A 689 42.52 -9.47 -22.18
CA ASP A 689 42.40 -8.76 -20.90
C ASP A 689 41.20 -9.24 -20.04
N GLY A 690 40.49 -10.27 -20.50
CA GLY A 690 39.27 -10.79 -19.87
C GLY A 690 38.03 -9.92 -20.07
N VAL A 691 38.16 -8.78 -20.78
CA VAL A 691 37.03 -7.89 -21.08
C VAL A 691 36.26 -8.45 -22.27
N TRP A 692 34.97 -8.70 -22.07
CA TRP A 692 34.08 -9.15 -23.13
C TRP A 692 33.95 -8.08 -24.19
N ARG A 693 34.07 -8.47 -25.45
CA ARG A 693 33.88 -7.61 -26.62
C ARG A 693 32.99 -8.32 -27.61
N ALA A 694 32.09 -7.56 -28.21
CA ALA A 694 31.19 -8.12 -29.20
C ALA A 694 31.95 -8.57 -30.44
N HIS A 695 31.52 -9.68 -31.04
CA HIS A 695 32.10 -10.20 -32.26
C HIS A 695 31.72 -9.31 -33.45
N GLU A 696 32.71 -8.93 -34.25
CA GLU A 696 32.43 -8.26 -35.52
C GLU A 696 31.64 -9.21 -36.42
N GLY A 697 30.49 -8.77 -36.94
CA GLY A 697 29.62 -9.57 -37.80
C GLY A 697 28.62 -10.49 -37.09
N VAL A 698 28.59 -10.55 -35.75
CA VAL A 698 27.63 -11.44 -35.03
C VAL A 698 26.17 -11.06 -35.31
N ARG A 699 25.85 -9.77 -35.42
CA ARG A 699 24.49 -9.29 -35.72
C ARG A 699 24.05 -9.75 -37.10
N GLU A 700 24.94 -9.60 -38.08
CA GLU A 700 24.75 -9.99 -39.47
C GLU A 700 24.62 -11.52 -39.57
N ASN A 701 25.42 -12.27 -38.80
CA ASN A 701 25.33 -13.72 -38.73
C ASN A 701 24.01 -14.20 -38.12
N VAL A 702 23.54 -13.56 -37.03
CA VAL A 702 22.22 -13.86 -36.45
C VAL A 702 21.11 -13.55 -37.45
N ARG A 703 21.11 -12.36 -38.06
CA ARG A 703 20.14 -11.98 -39.10
C ARG A 703 20.12 -12.98 -40.25
N LYS A 704 21.30 -13.42 -40.70
CA LYS A 704 21.44 -14.43 -41.76
C LYS A 704 20.85 -15.78 -41.35
N VAL A 705 21.11 -16.24 -40.13
CA VAL A 705 20.51 -17.50 -39.62
C VAL A 705 19.00 -17.38 -39.48
N LEU A 706 18.46 -16.25 -39.05
CA LEU A 706 17.00 -16.05 -39.04
C LEU A 706 16.41 -16.10 -40.46
N ALA A 707 17.07 -15.50 -41.46
CA ALA A 707 16.63 -15.61 -42.85
C ALA A 707 16.74 -17.04 -43.40
N GLU A 708 17.82 -17.77 -43.08
CA GLU A 708 18.00 -19.19 -43.42
C GLU A 708 16.89 -20.05 -42.80
N SER A 709 16.56 -19.80 -41.53
CA SER A 709 15.45 -20.48 -40.82
C SER A 709 14.13 -20.22 -41.51
N ALA A 710 13.80 -18.96 -41.82
CA ALA A 710 12.55 -18.64 -42.49
C ALA A 710 12.44 -19.32 -43.87
N ALA A 711 13.53 -19.36 -44.64
CA ALA A 711 13.58 -20.06 -45.92
C ALA A 711 13.36 -21.58 -45.77
N ARG A 712 13.98 -22.22 -44.76
CA ARG A 712 13.76 -23.64 -44.44
C ARG A 712 12.30 -23.94 -44.09
N GLN A 713 11.64 -23.00 -43.44
CA GLN A 713 10.26 -23.11 -42.97
C GLN A 713 9.23 -22.64 -44.01
N GLY A 714 9.68 -22.17 -45.18
CA GLY A 714 8.78 -21.67 -46.24
C GLY A 714 8.04 -20.38 -45.88
N ILE A 715 8.63 -19.54 -45.02
CA ILE A 715 8.01 -18.31 -44.53
C ILE A 715 8.53 -17.11 -45.33
N ASP A 716 7.63 -16.27 -45.83
CA ASP A 716 7.99 -14.99 -46.46
C ASP A 716 8.64 -14.08 -45.40
N TRP A 717 9.94 -13.87 -45.53
CA TRP A 717 10.78 -13.18 -44.56
C TRP A 717 11.42 -11.97 -45.22
N LYS A 718 10.83 -10.80 -44.99
CA LYS A 718 11.27 -9.51 -45.53
C LYS A 718 11.89 -8.62 -44.45
#